data_AF-A0A349YZR4-F1
#
_entry.id   AF-A0A349YZR4-F1
#
_cell.length_a   1.000
_cell.length_b   1.000
_cell.length_c   1.000
_cell.angle_alpha   90.00
_cell.angle_beta   90.00
_cell.angle_gamma   90.00
#
_symmetry.space_group_name_H-M   'P 1'
#
loop_
_entity.id
_entity.type
_entity.pdbx_description
1 polymer ?
#
loop_
_entity_poly.entity_id
_entity_poly.type
_entity_poly.pdbx_seq_one_letter_code
_entity_poly.pdbx_strand_id
1 'polypeptide(L)'
;MSLYNPNDSRDNCGFGLIAHIEGEASHKLVTTAIEGLDRMQHRGGIAADGKTGDGCGLLLQKPDAFFRMIAEQHGWKLSKKYAVGMIFLNQDETLAQAAREVVNEELQKETLDVVGWREVPVNHDVLGELALTGVPQIEQVFVNAPAGWRKRDLERRLFMVRRRVEKRLENDPDFYVACLSGLVTIYKGLVMPKDLPAFYKDLADEDLKSSICVFHQRFSTNTLPKWPLAQPFRYLAHNGEINTIKGNRDWAMARTGKFATPLIPDLKDAAPFVNTEGSDSSSLDNMLELFLAGGMDLFRAMRLLVPPAYQNNDTMDPKLRAFYEFNSMHMEPWDGPAGIVMTNGRHVACNLDRNGLRPARYVLTKNGFITLASEIGIWDYEPEDVVEKGRVGPGEMLAVDTYNGKIWRSTEIDDELKDRHPYHEWIEKNIRSLTPIENMDASLIGQRVFNDDTMAVYHKLFNYSYEEIHQVIKVLGKDGQEAVGSMGDDTPMAVLSSKHRTLYDYFRQQFAQVTNPPIDPLRENHVMSLATCIGREQNVFSETSGYADRVLFKSPILMYTDLKQLREFNPEHYYSEVIDLQYSQDEGLKKAIERVCHEVEYLVKQKRAAFVVLSDRNIKPNKLPIPAAMAVGAVHRRLVDQQLRCDANIVVETASARDPHHFAVLIGLGATAVYPFLAYETIEQLCEKGELDVTAMQAVLNYRKGINKGLYKIMSKMGISTVASYRSSKLFEAIGISHDVMQMCFKGVTSRIEGASFDDFQQDAINLSRVAWLKRKKMSHGGLLKYVHDGEYHAYNPDVVKTLQKAVVSGEYSDYQQYAALVNDRSPSHLRDLMKVLPAGEAVDISEVEPAENLFPRFDTAAMSIGALSPEAHEALAIAMNRLGGQSNSGEGGEDPKRFNTEKNSKIKQVASGRFGVTPHYLVNANVIQIKVAQGAKPGEGGQLPGDKVNKYIAQLRFSVPGVTLISPPPHHDIYSIEDLAQLIFDLKQVNPTALISVKLVSEPGVGTIATGVAKAYADLITISGYDGGTGASPLTSVKYAGSPFELGLSETQQALVENGLRHKVRVQTDGGLKTGLDVIKAAILGAESFGFGTGPMVALGCKYLRICHLNNCATGVATQDDKLRSDHFIGLPEMVMNYFKFVAQEVREIMASMGVRKFDELIGRTELLELLDGYTAKQNKLDLSPILAKP
;
A
#
# COMPACT_ATOMS: atom_id res chain seq x y z
N MET A 1 -21.65 7.96 -8.19
CA MET A 1 -20.29 7.53 -8.63
C MET A 1 -20.01 6.19 -7.96
N SER A 2 -19.42 5.23 -8.68
CA SER A 2 -19.03 3.91 -8.13
C SER A 2 -17.85 4.06 -7.15
N LEU A 3 -17.65 3.11 -6.23
CA LEU A 3 -16.44 3.06 -5.38
C LEU A 3 -15.25 2.48 -6.16
N TYR A 4 -15.52 1.56 -7.08
CA TYR A 4 -14.50 0.97 -7.94
C TYR A 4 -14.09 1.96 -9.04
N ASN A 5 -12.78 2.13 -9.21
CA ASN A 5 -12.20 2.91 -10.28
C ASN A 5 -11.35 2.00 -11.18
N PRO A 6 -11.75 1.76 -12.44
CA PRO A 6 -11.01 0.89 -13.36
C PRO A 6 -9.56 1.33 -13.65
N ASN A 7 -9.21 2.60 -13.38
CA ASN A 7 -7.86 3.11 -13.56
C ASN A 7 -6.92 2.76 -12.39
N ASP A 8 -7.44 2.26 -11.26
CA ASP A 8 -6.64 1.75 -10.15
C ASP A 8 -6.17 0.32 -10.48
N SER A 9 -5.26 0.18 -11.45
CA SER A 9 -4.67 -1.11 -11.86
C SER A 9 -3.28 -1.33 -11.30
N ARG A 10 -3.00 -2.55 -10.85
CA ARG A 10 -1.70 -3.03 -10.33
C ARG A 10 -1.21 -4.19 -11.21
N ASP A 11 0.09 -4.25 -11.50
CA ASP A 11 0.65 -5.18 -12.49
C ASP A 11 1.90 -5.90 -11.97
N ASN A 12 1.98 -7.22 -12.18
CA ASN A 12 3.15 -8.08 -11.89
C ASN A 12 3.23 -9.20 -12.94
N CYS A 13 4.39 -9.84 -13.14
CA CYS A 13 4.77 -10.30 -14.49
C CYS A 13 5.93 -11.33 -14.57
N GLY A 14 6.04 -11.99 -15.73
CA GLY A 14 7.29 -12.65 -16.16
C GLY A 14 8.15 -11.68 -16.97
N PHE A 15 9.45 -11.62 -16.70
CA PHE A 15 10.38 -10.79 -17.48
C PHE A 15 11.65 -11.57 -17.83
N GLY A 16 12.32 -11.10 -18.87
CA GLY A 16 13.69 -11.48 -19.11
C GLY A 16 14.36 -10.64 -20.19
N LEU A 17 15.63 -10.92 -20.37
CA LEU A 17 16.43 -10.42 -21.48
C LEU A 17 17.35 -11.53 -21.97
N ILE A 18 17.62 -11.53 -23.26
CA ILE A 18 18.65 -12.33 -23.90
C ILE A 18 19.54 -11.42 -24.74
N ALA A 19 20.84 -11.59 -24.64
CA ALA A 19 21.81 -10.81 -25.40
C ALA A 19 22.99 -11.67 -25.86
N HIS A 20 23.57 -11.32 -27.01
CA HIS A 20 24.89 -11.81 -27.37
C HIS A 20 25.95 -10.88 -26.78
N ILE A 21 26.93 -11.42 -26.05
CA ILE A 21 27.92 -10.63 -25.31
C ILE A 21 28.72 -9.70 -26.21
N GLU A 22 29.11 -10.16 -27.40
CA GLU A 22 29.91 -9.38 -28.35
C GLU A 22 29.07 -8.62 -29.40
N GLY A 23 27.74 -8.59 -29.21
CA GLY A 23 26.85 -7.81 -30.08
C GLY A 23 26.56 -8.43 -31.45
N GLU A 24 26.78 -9.73 -31.64
CA GLU A 24 26.41 -10.43 -32.88
C GLU A 24 24.89 -10.57 -32.99
N ALA A 25 24.32 -9.98 -34.06
CA ALA A 25 22.89 -10.00 -34.30
C ALA A 25 22.47 -11.31 -34.98
N SER A 26 21.44 -11.97 -34.45
CA SER A 26 20.88 -13.18 -35.06
C SER A 26 19.37 -13.26 -34.89
N HIS A 27 18.69 -13.92 -35.82
CA HIS A 27 17.26 -14.20 -35.69
C HIS A 27 17.01 -15.30 -34.65
N LYS A 28 17.96 -16.24 -34.50
CA LYS A 28 17.95 -17.25 -33.43
C LYS A 28 17.79 -16.63 -32.04
N LEU A 29 18.45 -15.51 -31.77
CA LEU A 29 18.29 -14.79 -30.49
C LEU A 29 16.86 -14.26 -30.30
N VAL A 30 16.24 -13.74 -31.37
CA VAL A 30 14.86 -13.23 -31.35
C VAL A 30 13.87 -14.38 -31.13
N THR A 31 14.01 -15.49 -31.85
CA THR A 31 13.13 -16.66 -31.69
C THR A 31 13.27 -17.29 -30.31
N THR A 32 14.50 -17.43 -29.79
CA THR A 32 14.74 -17.91 -28.42
C THR A 32 14.11 -16.97 -27.37
N ALA A 33 14.11 -15.65 -27.59
CA ALA A 33 13.42 -14.72 -26.70
C ALA A 33 11.90 -14.92 -26.70
N ILE A 34 11.30 -15.15 -27.88
CA ILE A 34 9.86 -15.41 -28.03
C ILE A 34 9.48 -16.73 -27.35
N GLU A 35 10.24 -17.80 -27.58
CA GLU A 35 10.01 -19.09 -26.92
C GLU A 35 10.18 -18.98 -25.39
N GLY A 36 11.16 -18.21 -24.92
CA GLY A 36 11.32 -17.92 -23.50
C GLY A 36 10.18 -17.12 -22.89
N LEU A 37 9.61 -16.18 -23.66
CA LEU A 37 8.41 -15.44 -23.27
C LEU A 37 7.19 -16.38 -23.15
N ASP A 38 7.05 -17.35 -24.08
CA ASP A 38 5.96 -18.32 -24.08
C ASP A 38 5.99 -19.26 -22.88
N ARG A 39 7.18 -19.71 -22.48
CA ARG A 39 7.36 -20.53 -21.26
C ARG A 39 7.06 -19.79 -19.95
N MET A 40 6.81 -18.48 -19.97
CA MET A 40 6.39 -17.71 -18.81
C MET A 40 4.87 -17.48 -18.75
N GLN A 41 4.09 -18.11 -19.62
CA GLN A 41 2.63 -17.96 -19.66
C GLN A 41 1.95 -18.29 -18.32
N HIS A 42 2.48 -19.24 -17.53
CA HIS A 42 1.95 -19.59 -16.20
C HIS A 42 2.04 -18.45 -15.19
N ARG A 43 2.84 -17.42 -15.46
CA ARG A 43 2.97 -16.19 -14.65
C ARG A 43 2.18 -15.01 -15.20
N GLY A 44 1.48 -15.18 -16.33
CA GLY A 44 0.68 -14.16 -17.00
C GLY A 44 -0.80 -14.27 -16.70
N GLY A 45 -1.53 -13.16 -16.79
CA GLY A 45 -2.98 -13.15 -16.69
C GLY A 45 -3.63 -13.39 -18.05
N ILE A 46 -4.66 -14.24 -18.06
CA ILE A 46 -5.48 -14.56 -19.25
C ILE A 46 -6.90 -14.07 -18.98
N ALA A 47 -7.49 -13.38 -19.95
CA ALA A 47 -8.88 -12.93 -19.88
C ALA A 47 -9.86 -14.11 -19.96
N ALA A 48 -11.15 -13.83 -19.73
CA ALA A 48 -12.19 -14.86 -19.72
C ALA A 48 -12.38 -15.58 -21.07
N ASP A 49 -11.96 -14.97 -22.18
CA ASP A 49 -12.06 -15.53 -23.54
C ASP A 49 -10.98 -16.58 -23.86
N GLY A 50 -9.98 -16.77 -22.98
CA GLY A 50 -8.88 -17.71 -23.16
C GLY A 50 -7.88 -17.35 -24.26
N LYS A 51 -8.05 -16.18 -24.92
CA LYS A 51 -7.19 -15.69 -26.03
C LYS A 51 -6.52 -14.36 -25.69
N THR A 52 -7.21 -13.46 -25.03
CA THR A 52 -6.70 -12.14 -24.70
C THR A 52 -5.78 -12.26 -23.48
N GLY A 53 -4.48 -12.00 -23.68
CA GLY A 53 -3.53 -11.82 -22.59
C GLY A 53 -3.52 -10.38 -22.08
N ASP A 54 -3.10 -10.16 -20.83
CA ASP A 54 -3.04 -8.82 -20.23
C ASP A 54 -1.98 -7.87 -20.87
N GLY A 55 -1.14 -8.41 -21.75
CA GLY A 55 -0.14 -7.70 -22.54
C GLY A 55 1.23 -8.39 -22.57
N CYS A 56 1.85 -8.50 -23.73
CA CYS A 56 3.22 -8.98 -23.88
C CYS A 56 3.99 -8.20 -24.96
N GLY A 57 5.31 -8.34 -24.98
CA GLY A 57 6.11 -7.66 -25.99
C GLY A 57 7.61 -7.90 -25.89
N LEU A 58 8.31 -7.36 -26.89
CA LEU A 58 9.75 -7.37 -27.05
C LEU A 58 10.28 -5.95 -27.26
N LEU A 59 11.40 -5.63 -26.60
CA LEU A 59 12.23 -4.46 -26.83
C LEU A 59 13.56 -4.94 -27.41
N LEU A 60 13.83 -4.54 -28.64
CA LEU A 60 14.96 -4.99 -29.44
C LEU A 60 15.98 -3.87 -29.61
N GLN A 61 17.27 -4.21 -29.65
CA GLN A 61 18.23 -3.33 -30.32
C GLN A 61 17.77 -3.14 -31.77
N LYS A 62 17.84 -1.89 -32.27
CA LYS A 62 17.33 -1.52 -33.59
C LYS A 62 17.90 -2.45 -34.69
N PRO A 63 17.08 -3.28 -35.37
CA PRO A 63 17.52 -4.18 -36.42
C PRO A 63 17.86 -3.39 -37.70
N ASP A 64 19.08 -2.84 -37.77
CA ASP A 64 19.48 -1.88 -38.81
C ASP A 64 19.36 -2.45 -40.23
N ALA A 65 19.75 -3.71 -40.43
CA ALA A 65 19.68 -4.37 -41.73
C ALA A 65 18.23 -4.50 -42.23
N PHE A 66 17.32 -4.95 -41.35
CA PHE A 66 15.90 -5.10 -41.65
C PHE A 66 15.25 -3.77 -42.04
N PHE A 67 15.51 -2.70 -41.27
CA PHE A 67 14.95 -1.39 -41.58
C PHE A 67 15.54 -0.74 -42.84
N ARG A 68 16.80 -1.02 -43.17
CA ARG A 68 17.39 -0.60 -44.46
C ARG A 68 16.76 -1.34 -45.63
N MET A 69 16.55 -2.64 -45.51
CA MET A 69 15.83 -3.44 -46.51
C MET A 69 14.43 -2.88 -46.75
N ILE A 70 13.66 -2.58 -45.70
CA ILE A 70 12.33 -1.96 -45.82
C ILE A 70 12.41 -0.62 -46.55
N ALA A 71 13.38 0.23 -46.19
CA ALA A 71 13.55 1.51 -46.86
C ALA A 71 13.88 1.36 -48.35
N GLU A 72 14.72 0.39 -48.72
CA GLU A 72 15.02 0.08 -50.12
C GLU A 72 13.77 -0.37 -50.88
N GLN A 73 12.92 -1.22 -50.27
CA GLN A 73 11.64 -1.66 -50.85
C GLN A 73 10.68 -0.49 -51.13
N HIS A 74 10.71 0.56 -50.30
CA HIS A 74 9.88 1.76 -50.45
C HIS A 74 10.56 2.89 -51.27
N GLY A 75 11.78 2.66 -51.77
CA GLY A 75 12.56 3.70 -52.48
C GLY A 75 13.04 4.85 -51.59
N TRP A 76 13.07 4.65 -50.27
CA TRP A 76 13.47 5.61 -49.27
C TRP A 76 14.98 5.65 -49.06
N LYS A 77 15.53 6.86 -48.84
CA LYS A 77 16.97 7.05 -48.57
C LYS A 77 17.20 7.34 -47.09
N LEU A 78 17.72 6.34 -46.38
CA LEU A 78 18.12 6.50 -44.99
C LEU A 78 19.54 7.04 -44.87
N SER A 79 19.70 8.04 -44.02
CA SER A 79 20.99 8.57 -43.60
C SER A 79 21.76 7.55 -42.75
N LYS A 80 23.03 7.87 -42.41
CA LYS A 80 23.83 7.03 -41.52
C LYS A 80 23.24 6.94 -40.10
N LYS A 81 22.51 7.97 -39.67
CA LYS A 81 21.88 8.05 -38.36
C LYS A 81 20.40 8.38 -38.57
N TYR A 82 19.58 7.35 -38.51
CA TYR A 82 18.13 7.47 -38.60
C TYR A 82 17.50 6.85 -37.35
N ALA A 83 16.27 7.24 -37.10
CA ALA A 83 15.41 6.69 -36.07
C ALA A 83 14.15 6.09 -36.69
N VAL A 84 13.55 5.18 -35.94
CA VAL A 84 12.23 4.62 -36.26
C VAL A 84 11.35 4.85 -35.03
N GLY A 85 10.18 5.44 -35.23
CA GLY A 85 9.15 5.53 -34.21
C GLY A 85 8.12 4.42 -34.41
N MET A 86 7.73 3.73 -33.33
CA MET A 86 6.58 2.83 -33.30
C MET A 86 5.42 3.58 -32.64
N ILE A 87 4.38 3.89 -33.40
CA ILE A 87 3.28 4.77 -33.02
C ILE A 87 1.98 3.98 -33.04
N PHE A 88 1.22 4.09 -31.96
CA PHE A 88 -0.16 3.64 -31.88
C PHE A 88 -1.04 4.87 -32.12
N LEU A 89 -1.85 4.81 -33.17
CA LEU A 89 -2.76 5.85 -33.59
C LEU A 89 -4.21 5.41 -33.31
N ASN A 90 -5.10 6.40 -33.24
CA ASN A 90 -6.53 6.16 -33.06
C ASN A 90 -7.10 5.28 -34.20
N GLN A 91 -8.15 4.51 -33.91
CA GLN A 91 -8.89 3.77 -34.93
C GLN A 91 -9.60 4.70 -35.93
N ASP A 92 -10.03 5.89 -35.47
CA ASP A 92 -10.59 6.94 -36.33
C ASP A 92 -9.48 7.56 -37.20
N GLU A 93 -9.63 7.41 -38.51
CA GLU A 93 -8.67 7.88 -39.50
C GLU A 93 -8.43 9.41 -39.46
N THR A 94 -9.44 10.19 -39.05
CA THR A 94 -9.32 11.64 -38.93
C THR A 94 -8.40 12.02 -37.77
N LEU A 95 -8.57 11.35 -36.62
CA LEU A 95 -7.72 11.55 -35.44
C LEU A 95 -6.32 11.00 -35.71
N ALA A 96 -6.21 9.84 -36.36
CA ALA A 96 -4.93 9.27 -36.77
C ALA A 96 -4.15 10.21 -37.71
N GLN A 97 -4.82 10.78 -38.72
CA GLN A 97 -4.20 11.74 -39.64
C GLN A 97 -3.74 13.02 -38.92
N ALA A 98 -4.57 13.56 -38.02
CA ALA A 98 -4.18 14.72 -37.21
C ALA A 98 -2.97 14.41 -36.32
N ALA A 99 -2.90 13.22 -35.74
CA ALA A 99 -1.76 12.77 -34.94
C ALA A 99 -0.49 12.62 -35.80
N ARG A 100 -0.58 12.05 -37.01
CA ARG A 100 0.55 11.98 -37.97
C ARG A 100 1.09 13.38 -38.30
N GLU A 101 0.20 14.34 -38.54
CA GLU A 101 0.57 15.73 -38.81
C GLU A 101 1.30 16.37 -37.62
N VAL A 102 0.77 16.22 -36.41
CA VAL A 102 1.41 16.72 -35.18
C VAL A 102 2.80 16.10 -34.99
N VAL A 103 2.95 14.79 -35.21
CA VAL A 103 4.25 14.11 -35.14
C VAL A 103 5.22 14.67 -36.17
N ASN A 104 4.78 14.82 -37.42
CA ASN A 104 5.61 15.35 -38.51
C ASN A 104 6.06 16.79 -38.23
N GLU A 105 5.16 17.65 -37.76
CA GLU A 105 5.47 19.03 -37.39
C GLU A 105 6.54 19.11 -36.30
N GLU A 106 6.38 18.34 -35.22
CA GLU A 106 7.33 18.36 -34.10
C GLU A 106 8.69 17.77 -34.48
N LEU A 107 8.72 16.77 -35.36
CA LEU A 107 9.97 16.24 -35.94
C LEU A 107 10.68 17.29 -36.80
N GLN A 108 9.95 17.93 -37.73
CA GLN A 108 10.50 18.96 -38.62
C GLN A 108 11.01 20.18 -37.84
N LYS A 109 10.33 20.55 -36.76
CA LYS A 109 10.76 21.61 -35.84
C LYS A 109 12.14 21.33 -35.21
N GLU A 110 12.50 20.06 -35.07
CA GLU A 110 13.83 19.63 -34.62
C GLU A 110 14.84 19.44 -35.75
N THR A 111 14.53 19.89 -36.97
CA THR A 111 15.33 19.68 -38.18
C THR A 111 15.51 18.20 -38.55
N LEU A 112 14.64 17.34 -38.03
CA LEU A 112 14.60 15.92 -38.36
C LEU A 112 13.74 15.72 -39.61
N ASP A 113 14.28 14.99 -40.59
CA ASP A 113 13.64 14.79 -41.89
C ASP A 113 12.78 13.52 -41.87
N VAL A 114 11.47 13.67 -42.06
CA VAL A 114 10.52 12.56 -42.11
C VAL A 114 10.63 11.88 -43.48
N VAL A 115 11.16 10.68 -43.49
CA VAL A 115 11.39 9.90 -44.71
C VAL A 115 10.10 9.26 -45.20
N GLY A 116 9.29 8.74 -44.28
CA GLY A 116 8.01 8.11 -44.60
C GLY A 116 7.38 7.40 -43.41
N TRP A 117 6.09 7.08 -43.59
CA TRP A 117 5.29 6.28 -42.66
C TRP A 117 5.04 4.91 -43.27
N ARG A 118 5.15 3.86 -42.45
CA ARG A 118 4.95 2.46 -42.81
C ARG A 118 3.87 1.87 -41.91
N GLU A 119 2.80 1.36 -42.51
CA GLU A 119 1.86 0.50 -41.79
C GLU A 119 2.57 -0.81 -41.39
N VAL A 120 2.50 -1.17 -40.10
CA VAL A 120 3.15 -2.40 -39.61
C VAL A 120 2.28 -3.59 -40.01
N PRO A 121 2.85 -4.63 -40.66
CA PRO A 121 2.06 -5.76 -41.12
C PRO A 121 1.59 -6.62 -39.93
N VAL A 122 0.31 -6.50 -39.59
CA VAL A 122 -0.33 -7.22 -38.48
C VAL A 122 -1.37 -8.24 -38.97
N ASN A 123 -1.74 -9.19 -38.10
CA ASN A 123 -2.80 -10.17 -38.33
C ASN A 123 -3.86 -10.14 -37.21
N HIS A 124 -5.00 -9.51 -37.48
CA HIS A 124 -6.08 -9.36 -36.50
C HIS A 124 -6.81 -10.66 -36.15
N ASP A 125 -6.73 -11.71 -36.98
CA ASP A 125 -7.44 -12.99 -36.77
C ASP A 125 -6.98 -13.74 -35.51
N VAL A 126 -5.81 -13.38 -35.00
CA VAL A 126 -5.18 -13.98 -33.81
C VAL A 126 -5.71 -13.37 -32.51
N LEU A 127 -6.28 -12.17 -32.57
CA LEU A 127 -6.73 -11.42 -31.40
C LEU A 127 -8.00 -12.01 -30.78
N GLY A 128 -8.11 -11.93 -29.45
CA GLY A 128 -9.37 -12.14 -28.75
C GLY A 128 -10.33 -10.97 -28.92
N GLU A 129 -11.61 -11.18 -28.60
CA GLU A 129 -12.68 -10.20 -28.84
C GLU A 129 -12.41 -8.88 -28.11
N LEU A 130 -11.86 -8.96 -26.89
CA LEU A 130 -11.54 -7.79 -26.09
C LEU A 130 -10.29 -7.05 -26.57
N ALA A 131 -9.28 -7.76 -27.08
CA ALA A 131 -8.10 -7.12 -27.67
C ALA A 131 -8.48 -6.35 -28.96
N LEU A 132 -9.43 -6.88 -29.74
CA LEU A 132 -9.94 -6.27 -30.97
C LEU A 132 -10.67 -4.95 -30.71
N THR A 133 -11.41 -4.81 -29.60
CA THR A 133 -12.14 -3.55 -29.32
C THR A 133 -11.21 -2.35 -29.11
N GLY A 134 -9.95 -2.57 -28.77
CA GLY A 134 -8.98 -1.51 -28.48
C GLY A 134 -7.71 -1.54 -29.32
N VAL A 135 -7.64 -2.36 -30.38
CA VAL A 135 -6.43 -2.45 -31.23
C VAL A 135 -6.16 -1.11 -31.93
N PRO A 136 -5.02 -0.45 -31.72
CA PRO A 136 -4.72 0.80 -32.40
C PRO A 136 -4.34 0.56 -33.86
N GLN A 137 -4.35 1.61 -34.67
CA GLN A 137 -3.61 1.59 -35.94
C GLN A 137 -2.11 1.64 -35.61
N ILE A 138 -1.34 0.63 -36.04
CA ILE A 138 0.08 0.50 -35.67
C ILE A 138 0.97 0.87 -36.84
N GLU A 139 1.71 1.97 -36.69
CA GLU A 139 2.55 2.52 -37.75
C GLU A 139 3.98 2.83 -37.29
N GLN A 140 4.89 2.79 -38.26
CA GLN A 140 6.29 3.16 -38.09
C GLN A 140 6.62 4.44 -38.86
N VAL A 141 7.22 5.42 -38.18
CA VAL A 141 7.76 6.64 -38.82
C VAL A 141 9.27 6.56 -38.94
N PHE A 142 9.80 6.72 -40.15
CA PHE A 142 11.23 6.74 -40.43
C PHE A 142 11.75 8.16 -40.49
N VAL A 143 12.81 8.45 -39.73
CA VAL A 143 13.29 9.81 -39.54
C VAL A 143 14.79 9.90 -39.68
N ASN A 144 15.27 10.78 -40.57
CA ASN A 144 16.68 11.06 -40.77
C ASN A 144 17.19 12.16 -39.81
N ALA A 145 18.36 11.94 -39.23
CA ALA A 145 19.05 12.97 -38.45
C ALA A 145 19.92 13.87 -39.36
N PRO A 146 20.11 15.15 -38.98
CA PRO A 146 21.06 16.03 -39.61
C PRO A 146 22.49 15.47 -39.63
N ALA A 147 23.26 15.88 -40.63
CA ALA A 147 24.69 15.57 -40.69
C ALA A 147 25.43 16.13 -39.46
N GLY A 148 26.35 15.33 -38.90
CA GLY A 148 27.19 15.74 -37.76
C GLY A 148 26.64 15.35 -36.37
N TRP A 149 25.33 15.14 -36.21
CA TRP A 149 24.75 14.73 -34.93
C TRP A 149 25.27 13.37 -34.46
N ARG A 150 25.55 13.17 -33.18
CA ARG A 150 25.86 11.84 -32.60
C ARG A 150 24.58 11.08 -32.27
N LYS A 151 24.69 9.76 -32.04
CA LYS A 151 23.52 8.95 -31.65
C LYS A 151 22.81 9.54 -30.42
N ARG A 152 23.58 9.97 -29.41
CA ARG A 152 23.04 10.62 -28.20
C ARG A 152 22.36 11.96 -28.48
N ASP A 153 22.79 12.71 -29.49
CA ASP A 153 22.17 14.00 -29.82
C ASP A 153 20.80 13.77 -30.47
N LEU A 154 20.71 12.76 -31.35
CA LEU A 154 19.44 12.30 -31.91
C LEU A 154 18.46 11.86 -30.82
N GLU A 155 18.85 10.98 -29.89
CA GLU A 155 17.97 10.53 -28.80
C GLU A 155 17.43 11.70 -27.96
N ARG A 156 18.26 12.69 -27.64
CA ARG A 156 17.83 13.87 -26.85
C ARG A 156 16.78 14.70 -27.55
N ARG A 157 16.91 14.90 -28.87
CA ARG A 157 15.92 15.65 -29.63
C ARG A 157 14.65 14.83 -29.85
N LEU A 158 14.75 13.52 -30.08
CA LEU A 158 13.58 12.64 -30.16
C LEU A 158 12.80 12.59 -28.82
N PHE A 159 13.50 12.60 -27.69
CA PHE A 159 12.86 12.76 -26.37
C PHE A 159 12.02 14.04 -26.33
N MET A 160 12.57 15.18 -26.74
CA MET A 160 11.82 16.46 -26.79
C MET A 160 10.63 16.41 -27.76
N VAL A 161 10.81 15.86 -28.96
CA VAL A 161 9.72 15.66 -29.93
C VAL A 161 8.60 14.89 -29.28
N ARG A 162 8.90 13.70 -28.74
CA ARG A 162 7.89 12.84 -28.14
C ARG A 162 7.13 13.55 -27.01
N ARG A 163 7.85 14.19 -26.08
CA ARG A 163 7.21 14.91 -24.96
C ARG A 163 6.29 16.03 -25.43
N ARG A 164 6.63 16.74 -26.52
CA ARG A 164 5.77 17.79 -27.09
C ARG A 164 4.57 17.20 -27.83
N VAL A 165 4.76 16.11 -28.58
CA VAL A 165 3.67 15.39 -29.25
C VAL A 165 2.66 14.86 -28.24
N GLU A 166 3.13 14.16 -27.19
CA GLU A 166 2.27 13.61 -26.12
C GLU A 166 1.44 14.70 -25.44
N LYS A 167 1.98 15.91 -25.26
CA LYS A 167 1.23 17.06 -24.74
C LYS A 167 0.20 17.61 -25.71
N ARG A 168 0.57 17.73 -26.99
CA ARG A 168 -0.33 18.25 -28.03
C ARG A 168 -1.51 17.31 -28.29
N LEU A 169 -1.33 16.01 -28.02
CA LEU A 169 -2.31 14.95 -28.22
C LEU A 169 -2.86 14.40 -26.89
N GLU A 170 -2.78 15.15 -25.79
CA GLU A 170 -3.24 14.69 -24.47
C GLU A 170 -4.75 14.33 -24.43
N ASN A 171 -5.54 14.90 -25.35
CA ASN A 171 -6.97 14.67 -25.46
C ASN A 171 -7.33 13.47 -26.37
N ASP A 172 -6.34 12.82 -27.00
CA ASP A 172 -6.53 11.57 -27.73
C ASP A 172 -6.05 10.40 -26.86
N PRO A 173 -6.96 9.67 -26.19
CA PRO A 173 -6.59 8.62 -25.23
C PRO A 173 -5.99 7.37 -25.89
N ASP A 174 -6.15 7.20 -27.21
CA ASP A 174 -5.64 6.03 -27.95
C ASP A 174 -4.27 6.31 -28.57
N PHE A 175 -3.88 7.57 -28.73
CA PHE A 175 -2.57 7.95 -29.22
C PHE A 175 -1.46 7.59 -28.22
N TYR A 176 -0.46 6.84 -28.68
CA TYR A 176 0.66 6.46 -27.84
C TYR A 176 1.95 6.25 -28.64
N VAL A 177 3.05 6.87 -28.18
CA VAL A 177 4.39 6.64 -28.71
C VAL A 177 5.04 5.49 -27.93
N ALA A 178 4.99 4.29 -28.50
CA ALA A 178 5.62 3.11 -27.91
C ALA A 178 7.14 3.24 -27.88
N CYS A 179 7.72 3.64 -29.01
CA CYS A 179 9.14 3.96 -29.11
C CYS A 179 9.34 5.09 -30.13
N LEU A 180 10.35 5.94 -29.93
CA LEU A 180 10.86 6.86 -30.94
C LEU A 180 12.37 7.00 -30.74
N SER A 181 13.15 6.14 -31.40
CA SER A 181 14.58 5.98 -31.09
C SER A 181 15.41 5.58 -32.32
N GLY A 182 16.69 5.97 -32.32
CA GLY A 182 17.73 5.46 -33.21
C GLY A 182 18.53 4.28 -32.63
N LEU A 183 18.17 3.79 -31.45
CA LEU A 183 18.89 2.75 -30.71
C LEU A 183 18.08 1.46 -30.54
N VAL A 184 16.77 1.57 -30.32
CA VAL A 184 15.89 0.45 -29.99
C VAL A 184 14.55 0.52 -30.74
N THR A 185 13.84 -0.61 -30.81
CA THR A 185 12.45 -0.68 -31.30
C THR A 185 11.62 -1.63 -30.43
N ILE A 186 10.31 -1.46 -30.41
CA ILE A 186 9.40 -2.21 -29.55
C ILE A 186 8.27 -2.83 -30.38
N TYR A 187 8.00 -4.11 -30.15
CA TYR A 187 6.80 -4.80 -30.61
C TYR A 187 6.05 -5.31 -29.40
N LYS A 188 4.85 -4.76 -29.13
CA LYS A 188 4.05 -5.13 -27.97
C LYS A 188 2.56 -5.12 -28.29
N GLY A 189 1.76 -5.88 -27.56
CA GLY A 189 0.32 -5.93 -27.79
C GLY A 189 -0.42 -6.81 -26.79
N LEU A 190 -1.74 -6.86 -26.94
CA LEU A 190 -2.64 -7.64 -26.09
C LEU A 190 -2.88 -9.03 -26.68
N VAL A 191 -1.79 -9.81 -26.75
CA VAL A 191 -1.78 -11.18 -27.30
C VAL A 191 -1.09 -12.13 -26.33
N MET A 192 -1.31 -13.43 -26.53
CA MET A 192 -0.51 -14.44 -25.87
C MET A 192 0.92 -14.44 -26.43
N PRO A 193 1.94 -14.76 -25.62
CA PRO A 193 3.33 -14.87 -26.04
C PRO A 193 3.57 -15.64 -27.36
N LYS A 194 3.11 -16.89 -27.46
CA LYS A 194 3.22 -17.71 -28.69
C LYS A 194 2.64 -17.06 -29.93
N ASP A 195 1.65 -16.19 -29.75
CA ASP A 195 0.86 -15.59 -30.81
C ASP A 195 1.44 -14.24 -31.25
N LEU A 196 2.44 -13.71 -30.54
CA LEU A 196 3.12 -12.46 -30.88
C LEU A 196 3.75 -12.45 -32.29
N PRO A 197 4.50 -13.48 -32.75
CA PRO A 197 4.99 -13.54 -34.13
C PRO A 197 3.88 -13.82 -35.16
N ALA A 198 2.76 -14.40 -34.74
CA ALA A 198 1.59 -14.58 -35.61
C ALA A 198 0.85 -13.24 -35.82
N PHE A 199 0.81 -12.39 -34.79
CA PHE A 199 0.25 -11.05 -34.86
C PHE A 199 1.16 -10.09 -35.62
N TYR A 200 2.42 -9.91 -35.20
CA TYR A 200 3.39 -9.05 -35.89
C TYR A 200 4.23 -9.83 -36.89
N LYS A 201 3.90 -9.73 -38.18
CA LYS A 201 4.57 -10.51 -39.24
C LYS A 201 6.07 -10.23 -39.35
N ASP A 202 6.50 -9.02 -38.97
CA ASP A 202 7.93 -8.65 -38.90
C ASP A 202 8.73 -9.57 -37.97
N LEU A 203 8.15 -10.01 -36.84
CA LEU A 203 8.84 -10.88 -35.89
C LEU A 203 9.05 -12.30 -36.41
N ALA A 204 8.28 -12.71 -37.42
CA ALA A 204 8.43 -13.99 -38.10
C ALA A 204 9.42 -13.94 -39.29
N ASP A 205 9.92 -12.75 -39.65
CA ASP A 205 10.87 -12.56 -40.75
C ASP A 205 12.31 -12.86 -40.28
N GLU A 206 12.98 -13.80 -40.96
CA GLU A 206 14.35 -14.22 -40.64
C GLU A 206 15.40 -13.09 -40.81
N ASP A 207 15.08 -12.05 -41.60
CA ASP A 207 15.94 -10.88 -41.76
C ASP A 207 15.86 -9.91 -40.57
N LEU A 208 14.85 -10.05 -39.70
CA LEU A 208 14.78 -9.34 -38.43
C LEU A 208 15.74 -9.98 -37.42
N LYS A 209 16.97 -9.47 -37.39
CA LYS A 209 18.06 -9.92 -36.52
C LYS A 209 18.39 -8.86 -35.47
N SER A 210 18.58 -9.30 -34.22
CA SER A 210 19.00 -8.44 -33.11
C SER A 210 20.04 -9.14 -32.24
N SER A 211 20.90 -8.37 -31.58
CA SER A 211 21.85 -8.89 -30.58
C SER A 211 21.34 -8.73 -29.14
N ILE A 212 20.23 -7.99 -28.95
CA ILE A 212 19.61 -7.73 -27.66
C ILE A 212 18.10 -7.87 -27.81
N CYS A 213 17.49 -8.63 -26.91
CA CYS A 213 16.04 -8.72 -26.79
C CYS A 213 15.66 -8.71 -25.31
N VAL A 214 14.88 -7.71 -24.90
CA VAL A 214 14.19 -7.66 -23.60
C VAL A 214 12.75 -8.08 -23.85
N PHE A 215 12.20 -8.97 -23.03
CA PHE A 215 10.85 -9.50 -23.20
C PHE A 215 10.08 -9.48 -21.87
N HIS A 216 8.77 -9.39 -21.98
CA HIS A 216 7.91 -9.25 -20.80
C HIS A 216 6.49 -9.75 -21.05
N GLN A 217 5.90 -10.42 -20.06
CA GLN A 217 4.51 -10.88 -20.01
C GLN A 217 3.81 -10.26 -18.79
N ARG A 218 2.69 -9.57 -19.03
CA ARG A 218 1.90 -8.89 -18.00
C ARG A 218 0.90 -9.81 -17.29
N PHE A 219 0.72 -9.62 -15.99
CA PHE A 219 -0.44 -10.04 -15.20
C PHE A 219 -1.01 -8.79 -14.53
N SER A 220 -2.19 -8.38 -14.95
CA SER A 220 -2.90 -7.23 -14.40
C SER A 220 -4.04 -7.65 -13.50
N THR A 221 -4.30 -6.80 -12.52
CA THR A 221 -5.49 -6.81 -11.66
C THR A 221 -6.69 -6.09 -12.31
N ASN A 222 -6.73 -5.99 -13.63
CA ASN A 222 -7.92 -5.60 -14.39
C ASN A 222 -8.23 -6.64 -15.49
N THR A 223 -9.47 -6.63 -15.97
CA THR A 223 -9.86 -7.40 -17.18
C THR A 223 -10.06 -6.52 -18.40
N LEU A 224 -9.91 -5.18 -18.30
CA LEU A 224 -9.87 -4.27 -19.45
C LEU A 224 -8.40 -3.90 -19.78
N PRO A 225 -7.66 -4.78 -20.49
CA PRO A 225 -6.29 -4.51 -20.85
C PRO A 225 -6.21 -3.33 -21.84
N LYS A 226 -5.20 -2.47 -21.67
CA LYS A 226 -4.92 -1.34 -22.56
C LYS A 226 -3.59 -1.56 -23.28
N TRP A 227 -3.59 -1.40 -24.60
CA TRP A 227 -2.40 -1.59 -25.45
C TRP A 227 -1.16 -0.79 -25.00
N PRO A 228 -1.27 0.50 -24.60
CA PRO A 228 -0.14 1.27 -24.11
C PRO A 228 0.52 0.71 -22.83
N LEU A 229 -0.24 -0.02 -22.01
CA LEU A 229 0.22 -0.57 -20.73
C LEU A 229 0.97 -1.91 -20.88
N ALA A 230 0.91 -2.55 -22.05
CA ALA A 230 1.78 -3.68 -22.34
C ALA A 230 3.24 -3.24 -22.22
N GLN A 231 4.09 -4.17 -21.79
CA GLN A 231 5.53 -3.96 -21.61
C GLN A 231 6.30 -4.85 -22.60
N PRO A 232 7.57 -4.52 -22.92
CA PRO A 232 8.43 -3.49 -22.32
C PRO A 232 8.03 -2.02 -22.60
N PHE A 233 8.54 -1.11 -21.76
CA PHE A 233 8.55 0.33 -22.01
C PHE A 233 9.82 0.74 -22.79
N ARG A 234 10.17 2.04 -22.82
CA ARG A 234 11.17 2.56 -23.77
C ARG A 234 12.58 2.04 -23.50
N TYR A 235 12.94 1.90 -22.22
CA TYR A 235 14.25 1.42 -21.80
C TYR A 235 14.18 0.18 -20.91
N LEU A 236 13.05 -0.07 -20.26
CA LEU A 236 12.94 -1.13 -19.26
C LEU A 236 11.69 -2.00 -19.42
N ALA A 237 11.80 -3.21 -18.87
CA ALA A 237 10.68 -4.01 -18.43
C ALA A 237 10.82 -4.26 -16.92
N HIS A 238 9.73 -4.09 -16.21
CA HIS A 238 9.65 -4.18 -14.76
C HIS A 238 8.64 -5.25 -14.38
N ASN A 239 9.12 -6.24 -13.61
CA ASN A 239 8.27 -7.13 -12.86
C ASN A 239 8.31 -6.76 -11.39
N GLY A 240 7.16 -6.41 -10.86
CA GLY A 240 7.03 -5.98 -9.49
C GLY A 240 6.15 -4.75 -9.42
N GLU A 241 6.25 -4.05 -8.30
CA GLU A 241 5.38 -2.94 -7.97
C GLU A 241 6.16 -1.88 -7.20
N ILE A 242 6.07 -0.62 -7.63
CA ILE A 242 6.63 0.53 -6.91
C ILE A 242 5.63 1.03 -5.88
N ASN A 243 5.74 0.54 -4.64
CA ASN A 243 4.83 0.86 -3.54
C ASN A 243 4.95 2.30 -3.01
N THR A 244 5.90 3.08 -3.53
CA THR A 244 6.16 4.49 -3.18
C THR A 244 5.75 5.48 -4.27
N ILE A 245 5.12 5.00 -5.35
CA ILE A 245 4.89 5.75 -6.58
C ILE A 245 4.16 7.10 -6.41
N LYS A 246 3.18 7.19 -5.50
CA LYS A 246 2.47 8.46 -5.22
C LYS A 246 3.43 9.54 -4.73
N GLY A 247 4.30 9.18 -3.77
CA GLY A 247 5.33 10.07 -3.26
C GLY A 247 6.36 10.41 -4.33
N ASN A 248 6.80 9.42 -5.11
CA ASN A 248 7.78 9.64 -6.18
C ASN A 248 7.28 10.59 -7.26
N ARG A 249 6.00 10.48 -7.66
CA ARG A 249 5.37 11.41 -8.62
C ARG A 249 5.31 12.83 -8.07
N ASP A 250 4.90 13.00 -6.81
CA ASP A 250 4.86 14.32 -6.16
C ASP A 250 6.27 14.95 -6.06
N TRP A 251 7.29 14.16 -5.74
CA TRP A 251 8.67 14.64 -5.70
C TRP A 251 9.24 14.93 -7.09
N ALA A 252 8.91 14.14 -8.10
CA ALA A 252 9.23 14.44 -9.49
C ALA A 252 8.63 15.79 -9.93
N MET A 253 7.37 16.06 -9.55
CA MET A 253 6.72 17.34 -9.79
C MET A 253 7.42 18.48 -9.04
N ALA A 254 7.73 18.30 -7.75
CA ALA A 254 8.45 19.30 -6.95
C ALA A 254 9.82 19.65 -7.53
N ARG A 255 10.52 18.67 -8.12
CA ARG A 255 11.83 18.83 -8.76
C ARG A 255 11.77 19.38 -10.18
N THR A 256 10.59 19.62 -10.74
CA THR A 256 10.43 20.19 -12.08
C THR A 256 11.30 21.43 -12.27
N GLY A 257 11.36 22.32 -11.29
CA GLY A 257 12.21 23.52 -11.30
C GLY A 257 13.71 23.24 -11.19
N LYS A 258 14.13 22.14 -10.56
CA LYS A 258 15.53 21.78 -10.31
C LYS A 258 16.20 21.05 -11.48
N PHE A 259 15.45 20.28 -12.27
CA PHE A 259 16.02 19.57 -13.41
C PHE A 259 16.47 20.54 -14.51
N ALA A 260 17.78 20.63 -14.72
CA ALA A 260 18.38 21.46 -15.76
C ALA A 260 19.62 20.78 -16.33
N THR A 261 19.81 20.81 -17.64
CA THR A 261 21.01 20.24 -18.26
C THR A 261 21.41 21.09 -19.47
N PRO A 262 22.70 21.43 -19.63
CA PRO A 262 23.16 22.17 -20.81
C PRO A 262 22.99 21.36 -22.11
N LEU A 263 22.75 20.04 -22.01
CA LEU A 263 22.54 19.16 -23.14
C LEU A 263 21.14 19.29 -23.76
N ILE A 264 20.17 19.82 -23.02
CA ILE A 264 18.79 20.07 -23.47
C ILE A 264 18.35 21.42 -22.86
N PRO A 265 18.73 22.55 -23.49
CA PRO A 265 18.44 23.88 -22.93
C PRO A 265 16.94 24.16 -22.75
N ASP A 266 16.10 23.56 -23.58
CA ASP A 266 14.64 23.64 -23.61
C ASP A 266 13.95 22.54 -22.78
N LEU A 267 14.67 21.84 -21.89
CA LEU A 267 14.13 20.70 -21.12
C LEU A 267 12.84 21.03 -20.36
N LYS A 268 12.66 22.27 -19.90
CA LYS A 268 11.44 22.67 -19.17
C LYS A 268 10.18 22.50 -20.01
N ASP A 269 10.29 22.62 -21.33
CA ASP A 269 9.17 22.45 -22.25
C ASP A 269 8.68 20.99 -22.32
N ALA A 270 9.43 20.03 -21.77
CA ALA A 270 9.03 18.63 -21.67
C ALA A 270 8.22 18.30 -20.38
N ALA A 271 8.17 19.19 -19.39
CA ALA A 271 7.49 18.93 -18.11
C ALA A 271 5.95 18.88 -18.23
N PRO A 272 5.21 17.99 -17.56
CA PRO A 272 5.66 17.09 -16.49
C PRO A 272 6.57 16.00 -17.02
N PHE A 273 7.59 15.59 -16.26
CA PHE A 273 8.58 14.61 -16.75
C PHE A 273 8.15 13.16 -16.54
N VAL A 274 7.25 12.94 -15.59
CA VAL A 274 6.72 11.63 -15.22
C VAL A 274 5.20 11.71 -15.33
N ASN A 275 4.56 10.67 -15.83
CA ASN A 275 3.10 10.54 -15.79
C ASN A 275 2.58 10.58 -14.35
N THR A 276 1.53 11.36 -14.11
CA THR A 276 0.88 11.47 -12.80
C THR A 276 -0.13 10.35 -12.54
N GLU A 277 -0.56 9.68 -13.61
CA GLU A 277 -1.59 8.62 -13.61
C GLU A 277 -1.12 7.42 -14.44
N GLY A 278 -1.79 6.28 -14.27
CA GLY A 278 -1.45 5.02 -14.96
C GLY A 278 -0.32 4.22 -14.28
N SER A 279 0.34 3.35 -15.05
CA SER A 279 1.34 2.40 -14.55
C SER A 279 2.52 3.08 -13.84
N ASP A 280 2.89 2.52 -12.70
CA ASP A 280 4.09 2.84 -11.91
C ASP A 280 5.39 2.59 -12.69
N SER A 281 5.41 1.50 -13.45
CA SER A 281 6.52 1.04 -14.28
C SER A 281 6.78 2.01 -15.43
N SER A 282 5.71 2.57 -16.02
CA SER A 282 5.83 3.67 -16.99
C SER A 282 6.42 4.93 -16.35
N SER A 283 6.09 5.22 -15.10
CA SER A 283 6.64 6.37 -14.38
C SER A 283 8.13 6.21 -14.10
N LEU A 284 8.56 4.99 -13.74
CA LEU A 284 9.96 4.67 -13.56
C LEU A 284 10.74 4.81 -14.87
N ASP A 285 10.18 4.29 -15.98
CA ASP A 285 10.77 4.41 -17.32
C ASP A 285 10.90 5.88 -17.75
N ASN A 286 9.89 6.72 -17.50
CA ASN A 286 9.95 8.16 -17.77
C ASN A 286 11.06 8.87 -17.00
N MET A 287 11.24 8.54 -15.72
CA MET A 287 12.31 9.12 -14.92
C MET A 287 13.69 8.63 -15.37
N LEU A 288 13.83 7.34 -15.68
CA LEU A 288 15.07 6.78 -16.23
C LEU A 288 15.44 7.46 -17.55
N GLU A 289 14.47 7.61 -18.45
CA GLU A 289 14.69 8.29 -19.72
C GLU A 289 15.08 9.75 -19.55
N LEU A 290 14.45 10.50 -18.62
CA LEU A 290 14.88 11.85 -18.27
C LEU A 290 16.35 11.87 -17.85
N PHE A 291 16.78 10.92 -17.01
CA PHE A 291 18.17 10.85 -16.55
C PHE A 291 19.13 10.57 -17.70
N LEU A 292 18.81 9.60 -18.56
CA LEU A 292 19.63 9.26 -19.72
C LEU A 292 19.71 10.41 -20.72
N ALA A 293 18.58 11.04 -21.06
CA ALA A 293 18.52 12.18 -21.97
C ALA A 293 19.30 13.38 -21.40
N GLY A 294 19.15 13.64 -20.10
CA GLY A 294 19.85 14.73 -19.41
C GLY A 294 21.35 14.52 -19.20
N GLY A 295 21.88 13.34 -19.55
CA GLY A 295 23.31 13.06 -19.63
C GLY A 295 23.87 12.07 -18.60
N MET A 296 23.02 11.48 -17.76
CA MET A 296 23.41 10.45 -16.79
C MET A 296 23.64 9.12 -17.51
N ASP A 297 24.61 8.33 -17.04
CA ASP A 297 24.78 6.94 -17.47
C ASP A 297 23.82 5.99 -16.76
N LEU A 298 23.66 4.79 -17.33
CA LEU A 298 22.70 3.79 -16.87
C LEU A 298 22.96 3.33 -15.42
N PHE A 299 24.23 3.16 -15.05
CA PHE A 299 24.58 2.65 -13.72
C PHE A 299 24.23 3.67 -12.64
N ARG A 300 24.65 4.93 -12.82
CA ARG A 300 24.29 6.00 -11.88
C ARG A 300 22.78 6.19 -11.82
N ALA A 301 22.09 6.25 -12.96
CA ALA A 301 20.64 6.43 -12.99
C ALA A 301 19.89 5.37 -12.16
N MET A 302 20.21 4.10 -12.35
CA MET A 302 19.59 3.02 -11.59
C MET A 302 19.98 3.01 -10.12
N ARG A 303 21.24 3.32 -9.78
CA ARG A 303 21.66 3.44 -8.38
C ARG A 303 21.02 4.61 -7.63
N LEU A 304 20.53 5.63 -8.33
CA LEU A 304 19.77 6.73 -7.74
C LEU A 304 18.29 6.38 -7.57
N LEU A 305 17.68 5.72 -8.55
CA LEU A 305 16.26 5.34 -8.50
C LEU A 305 16.02 4.16 -7.56
N VAL A 306 16.84 3.11 -7.66
CA VAL A 306 16.70 1.84 -6.91
C VAL A 306 18.03 1.52 -6.20
N PRO A 307 18.43 2.31 -5.18
CA PRO A 307 19.67 2.07 -4.43
C PRO A 307 19.58 0.83 -3.54
N PRO A 308 20.69 0.08 -3.34
CA PRO A 308 20.76 -0.96 -2.32
C PRO A 308 20.54 -0.38 -0.91
N ALA A 309 20.29 -1.26 0.07
CA ALA A 309 20.26 -0.87 1.48
C ALA A 309 21.68 -0.52 1.97
N TYR A 310 21.95 0.78 2.14
CA TYR A 310 23.28 1.28 2.51
C TYR A 310 23.34 1.89 3.93
N GLN A 311 22.23 2.45 4.44
CA GLN A 311 22.24 3.27 5.65
C GLN A 311 22.67 2.52 6.92
N ASN A 312 22.20 1.28 7.08
CA ASN A 312 22.52 0.44 8.25
C ASN A 312 23.42 -0.75 7.88
N ASN A 313 24.12 -0.67 6.74
CA ASN A 313 25.06 -1.69 6.32
C ASN A 313 26.46 -1.34 6.83
N ASP A 314 26.84 -1.86 7.99
CA ASP A 314 28.12 -1.57 8.63
C ASP A 314 29.33 -2.10 7.85
N THR A 315 29.17 -3.12 7.01
CA THR A 315 30.25 -3.73 6.23
C THR A 315 30.48 -3.08 4.87
N MET A 316 29.63 -2.13 4.45
CA MET A 316 29.79 -1.40 3.20
C MET A 316 31.03 -0.49 3.22
N ASP A 317 31.75 -0.43 2.09
CA ASP A 317 32.86 0.49 1.88
C ASP A 317 32.44 1.95 2.18
N PRO A 318 33.16 2.67 3.06
CA PRO A 318 32.87 4.08 3.37
C PRO A 318 32.78 5.00 2.15
N LYS A 319 33.60 4.79 1.10
CA LYS A 319 33.51 5.59 -0.13
C LYS A 319 32.20 5.35 -0.87
N LEU A 320 31.76 4.10 -0.94
CA LEU A 320 30.51 3.72 -1.57
C LEU A 320 29.31 4.23 -0.76
N ARG A 321 29.37 4.13 0.58
CA ARG A 321 28.36 4.71 1.47
C ARG A 321 28.25 6.23 1.24
N ALA A 322 29.38 6.92 1.12
CA ALA A 322 29.42 8.35 0.81
C ALA A 322 28.79 8.68 -0.55
N PHE A 323 28.99 7.86 -1.59
CA PHE A 323 28.29 8.02 -2.87
C PHE A 323 26.76 7.96 -2.71
N TYR A 324 26.24 6.94 -2.02
CA TYR A 324 24.81 6.80 -1.82
C TYR A 324 24.23 7.90 -0.91
N GLU A 325 24.93 8.23 0.17
CA GLU A 325 24.53 9.30 1.08
C GLU A 325 24.44 10.65 0.35
N PHE A 326 25.43 10.99 -0.46
CA PHE A 326 25.42 12.21 -1.27
C PHE A 326 24.20 12.28 -2.20
N ASN A 327 23.94 11.21 -2.97
CA ASN A 327 22.86 11.22 -3.94
C ASN A 327 21.46 11.13 -3.28
N SER A 328 21.35 10.47 -2.13
CA SER A 328 20.08 10.37 -1.38
C SER A 328 19.49 11.71 -0.93
N MET A 329 20.32 12.77 -0.88
CA MET A 329 19.89 14.13 -0.56
C MET A 329 19.07 14.80 -1.68
N HIS A 330 19.05 14.20 -2.87
CA HIS A 330 18.41 14.74 -4.07
C HIS A 330 17.41 13.78 -4.73
N MET A 331 17.37 12.52 -4.28
CA MET A 331 16.46 11.51 -4.80
C MET A 331 16.08 10.55 -3.68
N GLU A 332 14.79 10.39 -3.45
CA GLU A 332 14.26 9.30 -2.64
C GLU A 332 14.18 8.00 -3.45
N PRO A 333 14.38 6.83 -2.83
CA PRO A 333 14.22 5.55 -3.50
C PRO A 333 12.81 5.36 -4.07
N TRP A 334 12.74 4.74 -5.25
CA TRP A 334 11.55 4.15 -5.84
C TRP A 334 11.47 2.71 -5.34
N ASP A 335 10.89 2.55 -4.16
CA ASP A 335 10.86 1.31 -3.38
C ASP A 335 9.68 0.41 -3.77
N GLY A 336 9.80 -0.87 -3.40
CA GLY A 336 8.86 -1.95 -3.69
C GLY A 336 9.53 -3.14 -4.39
N PRO A 337 8.86 -4.30 -4.53
CA PRO A 337 9.41 -5.42 -5.28
C PRO A 337 9.76 -4.99 -6.69
N ALA A 338 10.99 -5.21 -7.15
CA ALA A 338 11.37 -4.84 -8.50
C ALA A 338 12.44 -5.77 -9.06
N GLY A 339 12.07 -6.55 -10.08
CA GLY A 339 12.99 -7.15 -11.03
C GLY A 339 12.96 -6.34 -12.31
N ILE A 340 14.04 -5.63 -12.61
CA ILE A 340 14.08 -4.71 -13.75
C ILE A 340 15.13 -5.17 -14.73
N VAL A 341 14.72 -5.40 -15.98
CA VAL A 341 15.62 -5.60 -17.11
C VAL A 341 15.53 -4.42 -18.05
N MET A 342 16.67 -4.02 -18.59
CA MET A 342 16.74 -2.76 -19.32
C MET A 342 17.79 -2.79 -20.41
N THR A 343 17.61 -1.96 -21.43
CA THR A 343 18.62 -1.72 -22.46
C THR A 343 18.56 -0.29 -22.97
N ASN A 344 19.73 0.27 -23.31
CA ASN A 344 19.86 1.51 -24.07
C ASN A 344 20.38 1.26 -25.51
N GLY A 345 20.15 0.05 -26.04
CA GLY A 345 20.61 -0.38 -27.36
C GLY A 345 22.11 -0.69 -27.47
N ARG A 346 22.88 -0.50 -26.38
CA ARG A 346 24.28 -0.93 -26.25
C ARG A 346 24.48 -1.81 -25.03
N HIS A 347 24.00 -1.34 -23.88
CA HIS A 347 24.07 -2.10 -22.64
C HIS A 347 22.79 -2.88 -22.48
N VAL A 348 22.90 -4.06 -21.88
CA VAL A 348 21.79 -4.73 -21.22
C VAL A 348 22.09 -4.79 -19.73
N ALA A 349 21.08 -4.66 -18.90
CA ALA A 349 21.25 -4.79 -17.46
C ALA A 349 20.04 -5.43 -16.79
N CYS A 350 20.29 -6.08 -15.66
CA CYS A 350 19.31 -6.55 -14.72
C CYS A 350 19.63 -5.94 -13.35
N ASN A 351 18.64 -5.31 -12.73
CA ASN A 351 18.75 -4.71 -11.40
C ASN A 351 17.62 -5.25 -10.50
N LEU A 352 17.94 -5.59 -9.26
CA LEU A 352 16.93 -5.92 -8.25
C LEU A 352 16.74 -4.79 -7.25
N ASP A 353 15.53 -4.73 -6.69
CA ASP A 353 15.23 -3.89 -5.53
C ASP A 353 16.11 -4.23 -4.33
N ARG A 354 16.16 -3.31 -3.36
CA ARG A 354 17.02 -3.41 -2.17
C ARG A 354 16.81 -4.67 -1.31
N ASN A 355 15.63 -5.28 -1.38
CA ASN A 355 15.25 -6.46 -0.62
C ASN A 355 15.33 -7.74 -1.48
N GLY A 356 15.48 -7.61 -2.80
CA GLY A 356 15.53 -8.74 -3.73
C GLY A 356 14.24 -9.55 -3.73
N LEU A 357 13.10 -8.86 -3.76
CA LEU A 357 11.77 -9.47 -3.61
C LEU A 357 11.29 -10.18 -4.88
N ARG A 358 12.00 -10.02 -5.99
CA ARG A 358 11.70 -10.68 -7.27
C ARG A 358 12.87 -11.57 -7.71
N PRO A 359 12.60 -12.75 -8.28
CA PRO A 359 13.65 -13.62 -8.74
C PRO A 359 14.30 -13.09 -10.02
N ALA A 360 15.63 -13.20 -10.09
CA ALA A 360 16.41 -12.95 -11.29
C ALA A 360 17.56 -13.97 -11.38
N ARG A 361 17.53 -14.82 -12.41
CA ARG A 361 18.50 -15.87 -12.68
C ARG A 361 19.18 -15.63 -14.02
N TYR A 362 20.45 -16.02 -14.14
CA TYR A 362 21.14 -15.97 -15.44
C TYR A 362 21.84 -17.25 -15.81
N VAL A 363 21.95 -17.45 -17.12
CA VAL A 363 22.70 -18.53 -17.76
C VAL A 363 23.58 -17.91 -18.85
N LEU A 364 24.86 -18.25 -18.83
CA LEU A 364 25.83 -17.93 -19.88
C LEU A 364 26.17 -19.21 -20.65
N THR A 365 26.15 -19.16 -21.97
CA THR A 365 26.44 -20.31 -22.84
C THR A 365 27.65 -20.08 -23.75
N LYS A 366 28.23 -21.17 -24.27
CA LYS A 366 29.44 -21.18 -25.11
C LYS A 366 29.30 -20.39 -26.41
N ASN A 367 28.08 -20.27 -26.94
CA ASN A 367 27.77 -19.46 -28.12
C ASN A 367 27.63 -17.96 -27.82
N GLY A 368 28.11 -17.49 -26.67
CA GLY A 368 28.12 -16.07 -26.32
C GLY A 368 26.76 -15.50 -25.88
N PHE A 369 25.72 -16.32 -25.71
CA PHE A 369 24.43 -15.86 -25.21
C PHE A 369 24.46 -15.73 -23.68
N ILE A 370 23.96 -14.60 -23.20
CA ILE A 370 23.57 -14.42 -21.81
C ILE A 370 22.06 -14.25 -21.73
N THR A 371 21.43 -15.09 -20.94
CA THR A 371 19.99 -15.01 -20.66
C THR A 371 19.79 -14.67 -19.21
N LEU A 372 18.98 -13.66 -18.93
CA LEU A 372 18.59 -13.21 -17.59
C LEU A 372 17.06 -13.21 -17.52
N ALA A 373 16.45 -13.97 -16.60
CA ALA A 373 15.00 -14.05 -16.50
C ALA A 373 14.53 -14.35 -15.08
N SER A 374 13.21 -14.26 -14.87
CA SER A 374 12.58 -14.62 -13.59
C SER A 374 12.81 -16.09 -13.22
N GLU A 375 12.95 -16.99 -14.21
CA GLU A 375 13.14 -18.43 -14.04
C GLU A 375 14.28 -18.96 -14.93
N ILE A 376 14.80 -20.15 -14.60
CA ILE A 376 15.89 -20.79 -15.38
C ILE A 376 15.34 -21.54 -16.59
N GLY A 377 14.16 -22.18 -16.47
CA GLY A 377 13.60 -23.12 -17.45
C GLY A 377 13.03 -22.50 -18.72
N ILE A 378 13.37 -21.25 -19.03
CA ILE A 378 12.83 -20.50 -20.18
C ILE A 378 13.42 -20.95 -21.53
N TRP A 379 14.43 -21.81 -21.53
CA TRP A 379 14.99 -22.43 -22.73
C TRP A 379 15.63 -23.76 -22.36
N ASP A 380 15.64 -24.71 -23.30
CA ASP A 380 16.30 -26.00 -23.11
C ASP A 380 17.80 -25.84 -23.38
N TYR A 381 18.54 -25.56 -22.30
CA TYR A 381 20.00 -25.48 -22.33
C TYR A 381 20.60 -26.88 -22.25
N GLU A 382 21.39 -27.27 -23.24
CA GLU A 382 22.24 -28.45 -23.13
C GLU A 382 23.27 -28.23 -21.99
N PRO A 383 23.42 -29.17 -21.03
CA PRO A 383 24.33 -29.00 -19.90
C PRO A 383 25.78 -28.69 -20.32
N GLU A 384 26.19 -29.21 -21.47
CA GLU A 384 27.51 -29.03 -22.06
C GLU A 384 27.75 -27.61 -22.59
N ASP A 385 26.69 -26.89 -22.96
CA ASP A 385 26.76 -25.54 -23.52
C ASP A 385 26.80 -24.45 -22.44
N VAL A 386 26.44 -24.79 -21.20
CA VAL A 386 26.42 -23.86 -20.07
C VAL A 386 27.84 -23.59 -19.55
N VAL A 387 28.25 -22.32 -19.60
CA VAL A 387 29.51 -21.83 -19.02
C VAL A 387 29.31 -21.41 -17.56
N GLU A 388 28.24 -20.68 -17.27
CA GLU A 388 27.97 -20.13 -15.94
C GLU A 388 26.46 -20.09 -15.66
N LYS A 389 26.06 -20.38 -14.41
CA LYS A 389 24.71 -20.16 -13.89
C LYS A 389 24.79 -19.38 -12.60
N GLY A 390 23.95 -18.35 -12.46
CA GLY A 390 23.90 -17.57 -11.22
C GLY A 390 22.58 -16.85 -11.01
N ARG A 391 22.60 -15.89 -10.09
CA ARG A 391 21.47 -15.05 -9.73
C ARG A 391 21.92 -13.61 -9.47
N VAL A 392 21.00 -12.67 -9.59
CA VAL A 392 21.16 -11.30 -9.10
C VAL A 392 20.54 -11.24 -7.70
N GLY A 393 21.26 -10.72 -6.71
CA GLY A 393 20.83 -10.62 -5.32
C GLY A 393 20.18 -9.27 -4.97
N PRO A 394 19.72 -9.11 -3.70
CA PRO A 394 19.14 -7.86 -3.20
C PRO A 394 20.04 -6.64 -3.45
N GLY A 395 19.51 -5.64 -4.15
CA GLY A 395 20.22 -4.41 -4.49
C GLY A 395 21.41 -4.61 -5.43
N GLU A 396 21.57 -5.76 -6.07
CA GLU A 396 22.64 -6.01 -7.04
C GLU A 396 22.23 -5.58 -8.46
N MET A 397 23.24 -5.27 -9.27
CA MET A 397 23.10 -5.01 -10.70
C MET A 397 24.09 -5.87 -11.48
N LEU A 398 23.62 -6.51 -12.56
CA LEU A 398 24.45 -7.19 -13.55
C LEU A 398 24.23 -6.53 -14.90
N ALA A 399 25.29 -6.18 -15.61
CA ALA A 399 25.19 -5.55 -16.93
C ALA A 399 26.17 -6.15 -17.93
N VAL A 400 25.85 -6.01 -19.22
CA VAL A 400 26.75 -6.39 -20.32
C VAL A 400 26.81 -5.24 -21.31
N ASP A 401 28.03 -4.82 -21.64
CA ASP A 401 28.30 -3.86 -22.71
C ASP A 401 28.57 -4.63 -24.01
N THR A 402 27.53 -4.73 -24.86
CA THR A 402 27.61 -5.51 -26.10
C THR A 402 28.57 -4.93 -27.14
N TYR A 403 29.04 -3.70 -26.95
CA TYR A 403 29.98 -3.06 -27.85
C TYR A 403 31.43 -3.55 -27.66
N ASN A 404 31.80 -3.98 -26.46
CA ASN A 404 33.16 -4.45 -26.14
C ASN A 404 33.21 -5.83 -25.49
N GLY A 405 32.07 -6.48 -25.29
CA GLY A 405 31.99 -7.82 -24.68
C GLY A 405 32.18 -7.85 -23.17
N LYS A 406 32.20 -6.69 -22.48
CA LYS A 406 32.44 -6.66 -21.04
C LYS A 406 31.15 -6.98 -20.25
N ILE A 407 31.24 -8.00 -19.40
CA ILE A 407 30.27 -8.27 -18.33
C ILE A 407 30.70 -7.46 -17.10
N TRP A 408 29.77 -6.68 -16.56
CA TRP A 408 29.94 -5.85 -15.38
C TRP A 408 29.19 -6.47 -14.20
N ARG A 409 29.94 -6.87 -13.18
CA ARG A 409 29.38 -7.33 -11.90
C ARG A 409 29.06 -6.12 -10.99
N SER A 410 28.17 -6.33 -10.02
CA SER A 410 27.75 -5.27 -9.08
C SER A 410 28.95 -4.54 -8.44
N THR A 411 29.97 -5.27 -8.00
CA THR A 411 31.15 -4.69 -7.35
C THR A 411 31.96 -3.79 -8.30
N GLU A 412 32.09 -4.15 -9.58
CA GLU A 412 32.80 -3.32 -10.56
C GLU A 412 32.02 -2.04 -10.88
N ILE A 413 30.69 -2.13 -10.92
CA ILE A 413 29.81 -0.96 -11.10
C ILE A 413 29.95 -0.02 -9.89
N ASP A 414 29.93 -0.59 -8.68
CA ASP A 414 30.05 0.17 -7.44
C ASP A 414 31.43 0.85 -7.33
N ASP A 415 32.50 0.17 -7.75
CA ASP A 415 33.86 0.73 -7.81
C ASP A 415 33.96 1.88 -8.82
N GLU A 416 33.35 1.75 -10.01
CA GLU A 416 33.30 2.83 -10.99
C GLU A 416 32.56 4.06 -10.42
N LEU A 417 31.43 3.85 -9.75
CA LEU A 417 30.59 4.95 -9.26
C LEU A 417 31.22 5.70 -8.09
N LYS A 418 31.76 4.97 -7.11
CA LYS A 418 32.31 5.58 -5.89
C LYS A 418 33.58 6.39 -6.14
N ASP A 419 34.38 6.03 -7.15
CA ASP A 419 35.66 6.67 -7.46
C ASP A 419 35.55 7.83 -8.48
N ARG A 420 34.34 8.13 -9.00
CA ARG A 420 34.13 9.28 -9.93
C ARG A 420 34.45 10.63 -9.30
N HIS A 421 34.10 10.79 -8.03
CA HIS A 421 34.25 12.06 -7.30
C HIS A 421 34.62 11.79 -5.84
N PRO A 422 35.27 12.76 -5.15
CA PRO A 422 35.62 12.61 -3.73
C PRO A 422 34.40 12.86 -2.82
N TYR A 423 33.35 12.04 -2.95
CA TYR A 423 32.09 12.21 -2.22
C TYR A 423 32.28 12.26 -0.70
N HIS A 424 33.21 11.45 -0.18
CA HIS A 424 33.53 11.43 1.24
C HIS A 424 34.02 12.79 1.74
N GLU A 425 34.95 13.42 1.02
CA GLU A 425 35.46 14.76 1.37
C GLU A 425 34.35 15.82 1.27
N TRP A 426 33.45 15.70 0.29
CA TRP A 426 32.32 16.61 0.15
C TRP A 426 31.32 16.48 1.29
N ILE A 427 31.08 15.26 1.76
CA ILE A 427 30.21 14.99 2.90
C ILE A 427 30.83 15.54 4.18
N GLU A 428 32.08 15.24 4.47
CA GLU A 428 32.76 15.72 5.69
C GLU A 428 32.81 17.25 5.78
N LYS A 429 32.98 17.93 4.64
CA LYS A 429 33.08 19.39 4.60
C LYS A 429 31.75 20.10 4.78
N ASN A 430 30.66 19.57 4.22
CA ASN A 430 29.41 20.31 4.04
C ASN A 430 28.22 19.73 4.82
N ILE A 431 28.24 18.43 5.15
CA ILE A 431 27.16 17.82 5.93
C ILE A 431 27.42 18.01 7.43
N ARG A 432 26.39 18.47 8.13
CA ARG A 432 26.33 18.56 9.58
C ARG A 432 25.47 17.44 10.12
N SER A 433 25.82 16.91 11.28
CA SER A 433 24.95 15.97 12.02
C SER A 433 24.48 16.62 13.31
N LEU A 434 23.25 16.30 13.73
CA LEU A 434 22.80 16.65 15.06
C LEU A 434 23.56 15.81 16.09
N THR A 435 24.11 16.46 17.11
CA THR A 435 24.75 15.78 18.23
C THR A 435 23.65 15.14 19.08
N PRO A 436 23.74 13.82 19.37
CA PRO A 436 22.77 13.14 20.22
C PRO A 436 22.66 13.78 21.60
N ILE A 437 21.46 13.78 22.17
CA ILE A 437 21.16 14.44 23.44
C ILE A 437 21.98 13.86 24.60
N GLU A 438 22.35 12.59 24.51
CA GLU A 438 23.17 11.86 25.48
C GLU A 438 24.60 12.41 25.59
N ASN A 439 25.05 13.12 24.56
CA ASN A 439 26.38 13.73 24.49
C ASN A 439 26.34 15.23 24.76
N MET A 440 25.19 15.78 25.16
CA MET A 440 25.00 17.20 25.44
C MET A 440 24.84 17.49 26.92
N ASP A 441 25.10 18.75 27.31
CA ASP A 441 24.59 19.28 28.57
C ASP A 441 23.07 19.39 28.49
N ALA A 442 22.41 18.35 29.01
CA ALA A 442 20.97 18.20 29.03
C ALA A 442 20.37 18.62 30.39
N SER A 443 20.98 19.60 31.07
CA SER A 443 20.53 20.10 32.38
C SER A 443 19.06 20.52 32.46
N LEU A 444 18.44 20.86 31.32
CA LEU A 444 17.02 21.23 31.23
C LEU A 444 16.06 20.04 31.15
N ILE A 445 16.53 18.81 30.93
CA ILE A 445 15.65 17.64 30.88
C ILE A 445 15.20 17.25 32.27
N GLY A 446 13.91 16.94 32.41
CA GLY A 446 13.27 16.75 33.71
C GLY A 446 12.95 18.06 34.42
N GLN A 447 13.22 19.22 33.82
CA GLN A 447 12.74 20.52 34.26
C GLN A 447 11.60 20.96 33.34
N ARG A 448 10.37 20.63 33.72
CA ARG A 448 9.19 21.02 32.94
C ARG A 448 9.09 22.53 32.79
N VAL A 449 8.75 22.99 31.59
CA VAL A 449 8.50 24.42 31.34
C VAL A 449 7.11 24.82 31.83
N PHE A 450 6.15 23.89 31.80
CA PHE A 450 4.77 24.16 32.16
C PHE A 450 4.41 23.61 33.55
N ASN A 451 3.75 24.45 34.36
CA ASN A 451 3.13 24.00 35.60
C ASN A 451 1.86 23.17 35.35
N ASP A 452 1.36 22.51 36.40
CA ASP A 452 0.22 21.61 36.31
C ASP A 452 -1.09 22.29 35.82
N ASP A 453 -1.31 23.55 36.22
CA ASP A 453 -2.46 24.34 35.74
C ASP A 453 -2.41 24.56 34.22
N THR A 454 -1.23 24.88 33.70
CA THR A 454 -1.00 25.11 32.27
C THR A 454 -1.12 23.80 31.50
N MET A 455 -0.49 22.73 31.98
CA MET A 455 -0.58 21.40 31.40
C MET A 455 -2.03 20.92 31.28
N ALA A 456 -2.86 21.15 32.31
CA ALA A 456 -4.27 20.80 32.28
C ALA A 456 -5.05 21.54 31.17
N VAL A 457 -4.69 22.79 30.85
CA VAL A 457 -5.28 23.52 29.71
C VAL A 457 -4.86 22.88 28.40
N TYR A 458 -3.56 22.59 28.20
CA TYR A 458 -3.06 21.92 27.00
C TYR A 458 -3.72 20.55 26.80
N HIS A 459 -3.75 19.70 27.82
CA HIS A 459 -4.37 18.39 27.75
C HIS A 459 -5.83 18.48 27.32
N LYS A 460 -6.60 19.43 27.87
CA LYS A 460 -8.00 19.62 27.45
C LYS A 460 -8.13 20.20 26.05
N LEU A 461 -7.30 21.17 25.67
CA LEU A 461 -7.37 21.85 24.37
C LEU A 461 -6.97 20.93 23.20
N PHE A 462 -6.03 20.01 23.42
CA PHE A 462 -5.56 19.03 22.43
C PHE A 462 -6.16 17.63 22.62
N ASN A 463 -7.23 17.54 23.43
CA ASN A 463 -8.00 16.33 23.70
C ASN A 463 -7.14 15.12 24.12
N TYR A 464 -6.23 15.32 25.06
CA TYR A 464 -5.57 14.24 25.79
C TYR A 464 -6.57 13.67 26.80
N SER A 465 -6.55 12.36 26.96
CA SER A 465 -7.31 11.65 27.99
C SER A 465 -6.40 10.98 29.01
N TYR A 466 -6.97 10.69 30.19
CA TYR A 466 -6.30 9.85 31.19
C TYR A 466 -5.92 8.49 30.61
N GLU A 467 -6.83 7.88 29.85
CA GLU A 467 -6.61 6.60 29.18
C GLU A 467 -5.39 6.61 28.25
N GLU A 468 -5.26 7.60 27.35
CA GLU A 468 -4.12 7.71 26.44
C GLU A 468 -2.80 7.96 27.19
N ILE A 469 -2.81 8.85 28.19
CA ILE A 469 -1.60 9.15 28.97
C ILE A 469 -1.08 7.88 29.65
N HIS A 470 -1.96 7.09 30.27
CA HIS A 470 -1.56 5.92 31.04
C HIS A 470 -1.36 4.64 30.23
N GLN A 471 -2.15 4.42 29.17
CA GLN A 471 -2.07 3.19 28.38
C GLN A 471 -1.21 3.33 27.12
N VAL A 472 -0.89 4.55 26.67
CA VAL A 472 -0.06 4.79 25.48
C VAL A 472 1.23 5.51 25.84
N ILE A 473 1.16 6.75 26.33
CA ILE A 473 2.35 7.59 26.55
C ILE A 473 3.25 7.00 27.65
N LYS A 474 2.65 6.59 28.78
CA LYS A 474 3.37 5.96 29.89
C LYS A 474 4.06 4.66 29.47
N VAL A 475 3.41 3.83 28.66
CA VAL A 475 3.99 2.58 28.15
C VAL A 475 5.18 2.87 27.24
N LEU A 476 5.04 3.83 26.32
CA LEU A 476 6.14 4.28 25.45
C LEU A 476 7.31 4.83 26.26
N GLY A 477 7.05 5.65 27.28
CA GLY A 477 8.10 6.20 28.16
C GLY A 477 8.77 5.15 29.05
N LYS A 478 8.04 4.14 29.51
CA LYS A 478 8.58 3.07 30.35
C LYS A 478 9.33 2.02 29.54
N ASP A 479 8.69 1.45 28.53
CA ASP A 479 9.12 0.21 27.87
C ASP A 479 9.83 0.48 26.53
N GLY A 480 9.73 1.70 26.00
CA GLY A 480 10.30 2.09 24.71
C GLY A 480 9.71 1.32 23.54
N GLN A 481 8.47 0.87 23.69
CA GLN A 481 7.67 0.11 22.72
C GLN A 481 6.20 0.52 22.85
N GLU A 482 5.44 0.35 21.78
CA GLU A 482 4.01 0.62 21.81
C GLU A 482 3.23 -0.40 22.63
N ALA A 483 2.08 0.01 23.14
CA ALA A 483 1.19 -0.86 23.88
C ALA A 483 0.52 -1.90 22.98
N VAL A 484 0.46 -3.14 23.49
CA VAL A 484 -0.28 -4.26 22.90
C VAL A 484 -1.63 -4.38 23.59
N GLY A 485 -2.67 -4.60 22.80
CA GLY A 485 -4.03 -4.86 23.27
C GLY A 485 -4.64 -6.09 22.61
N SER A 486 -5.95 -6.24 22.77
CA SER A 486 -6.74 -7.33 22.19
C SER A 486 -8.20 -6.92 21.94
N MET A 487 -8.93 -7.79 21.24
CA MET A 487 -10.25 -7.53 20.62
C MET A 487 -10.18 -6.50 19.48
N GLY A 488 -11.30 -6.32 18.77
CA GLY A 488 -11.39 -5.38 17.64
C GLY A 488 -11.64 -3.95 18.10
N ASP A 489 -11.65 -3.03 17.15
CA ASP A 489 -12.15 -1.68 17.36
C ASP A 489 -13.67 -1.65 17.20
N ASP A 490 -14.40 -1.63 18.33
CA ASP A 490 -15.86 -1.58 18.36
C ASP A 490 -16.40 -0.18 18.66
N THR A 491 -15.56 0.84 18.52
CA THR A 491 -15.96 2.26 18.64
C THR A 491 -16.40 2.83 17.29
N PRO A 492 -17.25 3.86 17.27
CA PRO A 492 -17.63 4.54 16.04
C PRO A 492 -16.41 5.08 15.26
N MET A 493 -16.50 5.07 13.93
CA MET A 493 -15.60 5.85 13.09
C MET A 493 -15.64 7.33 13.50
N ALA A 494 -14.53 8.07 13.33
CA ALA A 494 -14.38 9.40 13.90
C ALA A 494 -15.50 10.38 13.50
N VAL A 495 -15.96 10.31 12.25
CA VAL A 495 -17.08 11.09 11.71
C VAL A 495 -18.45 10.69 12.28
N LEU A 496 -18.61 9.43 12.69
CA LEU A 496 -19.84 8.89 13.31
C LEU A 496 -19.87 9.12 14.82
N SER A 497 -18.74 9.38 15.46
CA SER A 497 -18.66 9.61 16.90
C SER A 497 -19.48 10.83 17.34
N SER A 498 -20.16 10.68 18.47
CA SER A 498 -20.81 11.79 19.19
C SER A 498 -19.84 12.56 20.10
N LYS A 499 -18.63 12.01 20.30
CA LYS A 499 -17.55 12.63 21.08
C LYS A 499 -16.59 13.37 20.15
N HIS A 500 -15.78 14.25 20.74
CA HIS A 500 -14.70 14.87 19.99
C HIS A 500 -13.58 13.85 19.72
N ARG A 501 -13.16 13.77 18.46
CA ARG A 501 -12.11 12.88 17.96
C ARG A 501 -11.00 13.70 17.34
N THR A 502 -9.76 13.21 17.46
CA THR A 502 -8.64 13.93 16.86
C THR A 502 -8.73 13.83 15.35
N LEU A 503 -8.15 14.79 14.64
CA LEU A 503 -8.13 14.74 13.17
C LEU A 503 -7.36 13.50 12.65
N TYR A 504 -6.39 12.99 13.42
CA TYR A 504 -5.65 11.78 13.06
C TYR A 504 -6.57 10.55 12.98
N ASP A 505 -7.63 10.48 13.79
CA ASP A 505 -8.58 9.35 13.80
C ASP A 505 -9.38 9.19 12.50
N TYR A 506 -9.38 10.21 11.63
CA TYR A 506 -10.03 10.16 10.32
C TYR A 506 -9.16 9.47 9.26
N PHE A 507 -7.87 9.26 9.53
CA PHE A 507 -6.93 8.62 8.61
C PHE A 507 -6.74 7.15 8.97
N ARG A 508 -6.98 6.26 8.00
CA ARG A 508 -6.70 4.83 8.11
C ARG A 508 -5.42 4.53 7.34
N GLN A 509 -4.47 3.84 7.98
CA GLN A 509 -3.23 3.39 7.36
C GLN A 509 -3.55 2.39 6.26
N GLN A 510 -3.03 2.63 5.04
CA GLN A 510 -3.03 1.64 3.97
C GLN A 510 -1.95 0.59 4.22
N PHE A 511 -2.12 -0.59 3.63
CA PHE A 511 -1.19 -1.70 3.77
C PHE A 511 -1.12 -2.50 2.46
N ALA A 512 -0.08 -3.31 2.33
CA ALA A 512 0.08 -4.17 1.17
C ALA A 512 -0.68 -5.48 1.39
N GLN A 513 -1.37 -5.94 0.35
CA GLN A 513 -1.97 -7.27 0.29
C GLN A 513 -1.92 -7.78 -1.15
N VAL A 514 -1.35 -8.97 -1.33
CA VAL A 514 -1.20 -9.69 -2.61
C VAL A 514 -0.26 -9.03 -3.61
N THR A 515 -0.50 -7.79 -4.02
CA THR A 515 0.21 -7.13 -5.14
C THR A 515 1.68 -6.87 -4.83
N ASN A 516 1.98 -6.56 -3.57
CA ASN A 516 3.33 -6.51 -3.02
C ASN A 516 3.32 -7.02 -1.56
N PRO A 517 4.47 -7.41 -0.99
CA PRO A 517 4.55 -7.87 0.39
C PRO A 517 4.86 -6.73 1.36
N PRO A 518 4.39 -6.81 2.62
CA PRO A 518 4.96 -6.04 3.72
C PRO A 518 6.38 -6.52 4.08
N ILE A 519 7.15 -5.71 4.81
CA ILE A 519 8.50 -6.03 5.31
C ILE A 519 8.44 -6.40 6.80
N ASP A 520 9.37 -7.23 7.30
CA ASP A 520 9.51 -7.47 8.75
C ASP A 520 10.34 -6.37 9.44
N PRO A 521 9.73 -5.42 10.18
CA PRO A 521 10.44 -4.29 10.77
C PRO A 521 11.31 -4.69 11.98
N LEU A 522 11.25 -5.95 12.41
CA LEU A 522 12.04 -6.47 13.53
C LEU A 522 13.25 -7.25 13.01
N ARG A 523 13.03 -8.17 12.07
CA ARG A 523 14.05 -9.11 11.57
C ARG A 523 14.82 -8.54 10.38
N GLU A 524 14.17 -7.71 9.57
CA GLU A 524 14.74 -7.12 8.36
C GLU A 524 15.04 -5.62 8.55
N ASN A 525 15.09 -5.13 9.80
CA ASN A 525 15.31 -3.71 10.12
C ASN A 525 16.61 -3.12 9.51
N HIS A 526 17.60 -3.96 9.18
CA HIS A 526 18.84 -3.52 8.52
C HIS A 526 18.58 -2.89 7.13
N VAL A 527 17.48 -3.23 6.45
CA VAL A 527 17.11 -2.60 5.18
C VAL A 527 16.31 -1.30 5.35
N MET A 528 15.83 -1.02 6.57
CA MET A 528 14.95 0.12 6.83
C MET A 528 15.71 1.35 7.34
N SER A 529 15.19 2.56 7.12
CA SER A 529 15.80 3.77 7.68
C SER A 529 14.80 4.89 7.97
N LEU A 530 14.94 5.49 9.16
CA LEU A 530 14.29 6.75 9.54
C LEU A 530 15.22 7.97 9.38
N ALA A 531 16.39 7.80 8.77
CA ALA A 531 17.30 8.91 8.53
C ALA A 531 16.66 9.93 7.58
N THR A 532 16.86 11.20 7.87
CA THR A 532 16.37 12.31 7.05
C THR A 532 17.31 13.50 7.16
N CYS A 533 17.17 14.47 6.26
CA CYS A 533 17.94 15.70 6.29
C CYS A 533 17.08 16.97 6.17
N ILE A 534 17.68 18.11 6.53
CA ILE A 534 17.19 19.47 6.27
C ILE A 534 18.21 20.22 5.38
N GLY A 535 17.71 20.95 4.39
CA GLY A 535 18.44 21.86 3.52
C GLY A 535 17.76 22.03 2.15
N ARG A 536 18.46 22.60 1.17
CA ARG A 536 17.92 22.80 -0.20
C ARG A 536 18.40 21.73 -1.17
N GLU A 537 17.48 21.16 -1.94
CA GLU A 537 17.80 20.27 -3.05
C GLU A 537 18.38 21.02 -4.24
N GLN A 538 19.30 20.36 -4.93
CA GLN A 538 20.01 20.87 -6.08
C GLN A 538 19.73 19.98 -7.30
N ASN A 539 20.30 20.37 -8.42
CA ASN A 539 20.13 19.68 -9.69
C ASN A 539 20.92 18.36 -9.74
N VAL A 540 20.22 17.24 -9.96
CA VAL A 540 20.82 15.88 -10.02
C VAL A 540 21.83 15.67 -11.16
N PHE A 541 21.76 16.48 -12.22
CA PHE A 541 22.69 16.41 -13.35
C PHE A 541 24.06 17.03 -13.09
N SER A 542 24.25 17.70 -11.95
CA SER A 542 25.51 18.37 -11.59
C SER A 542 26.10 17.77 -10.31
N GLU A 543 27.29 17.17 -10.41
CA GLU A 543 28.02 16.53 -9.30
C GLU A 543 29.17 17.44 -8.84
N THR A 544 28.95 18.26 -7.82
CA THR A 544 29.87 19.35 -7.45
C THR A 544 29.88 19.58 -5.93
N SER A 545 30.99 20.12 -5.39
CA SER A 545 31.23 20.24 -3.94
C SER A 545 30.40 21.30 -3.21
N GLY A 546 29.91 22.33 -3.90
CA GLY A 546 29.04 23.39 -3.32
C GLY A 546 27.59 22.96 -3.04
N TYR A 547 27.30 21.65 -3.09
CA TYR A 547 25.96 21.07 -3.21
C TYR A 547 25.47 20.37 -1.93
N ALA A 548 26.25 20.40 -0.85
CA ALA A 548 26.09 19.46 0.27
C ALA A 548 25.82 20.10 1.64
N ASP A 549 25.46 21.39 1.73
CA ASP A 549 25.04 22.01 3.01
C ASP A 549 23.71 21.42 3.49
N ARG A 550 23.80 20.35 4.29
CA ARG A 550 22.67 19.64 4.88
C ARG A 550 22.91 19.35 6.34
N VAL A 551 21.81 19.30 7.09
CA VAL A 551 21.81 18.70 8.43
C VAL A 551 21.18 17.32 8.36
N LEU A 552 21.95 16.27 8.58
CA LEU A 552 21.49 14.89 8.67
C LEU A 552 21.15 14.52 10.11
N PHE A 553 20.09 13.73 10.28
CA PHE A 553 19.74 13.16 11.57
C PHE A 553 19.00 11.82 11.42
N LYS A 554 19.13 10.97 12.45
CA LYS A 554 18.75 9.55 12.39
C LYS A 554 17.25 9.26 12.54
N SER A 555 16.46 10.24 12.95
CA SER A 555 15.03 10.06 13.23
C SER A 555 14.27 11.36 13.00
N PRO A 556 13.09 11.33 12.34
CA PRO A 556 12.27 12.52 12.13
C PRO A 556 11.64 13.04 13.43
N ILE A 557 11.75 12.30 14.53
CA ILE A 557 11.23 12.70 15.84
C ILE A 557 12.31 13.50 16.54
N LEU A 558 12.10 14.80 16.66
CA LEU A 558 13.06 15.72 17.27
C LEU A 558 12.87 15.76 18.78
N MET A 559 13.97 15.99 19.49
CA MET A 559 13.98 16.48 20.87
C MET A 559 14.19 17.99 20.90
N TYR A 560 14.05 18.61 22.08
CA TYR A 560 14.28 20.06 22.23
C TYR A 560 15.68 20.48 21.75
N THR A 561 16.70 19.70 22.11
CA THR A 561 18.09 19.93 21.72
C THR A 561 18.28 19.82 20.21
N ASP A 562 17.58 18.91 19.54
CA ASP A 562 17.60 18.77 18.08
C ASP A 562 17.07 20.05 17.41
N LEU A 563 15.91 20.56 17.86
CA LEU A 563 15.32 21.79 17.33
C LEU A 563 16.18 23.03 17.63
N LYS A 564 16.79 23.10 18.81
CA LYS A 564 17.72 24.17 19.19
C LYS A 564 18.93 24.21 18.27
N GLN A 565 19.59 23.06 18.08
CA GLN A 565 20.73 22.94 17.16
C GLN A 565 20.38 23.38 15.74
N LEU A 566 19.23 22.94 15.22
CA LEU A 566 18.77 23.31 13.88
C LEU A 566 18.66 24.83 13.68
N ARG A 567 18.22 25.56 14.71
CA ARG A 567 18.07 27.02 14.68
C ARG A 567 19.39 27.78 14.90
N GLU A 568 20.39 27.14 15.49
CA GLU A 568 21.70 27.73 15.79
C GLU A 568 22.71 27.57 14.64
N PHE A 569 22.41 26.75 13.63
CA PHE A 569 23.24 26.64 12.43
C PHE A 569 23.30 27.94 11.62
N ASN A 570 24.34 28.08 10.78
CA ASN A 570 24.58 29.29 10.00
C ASN A 570 23.34 29.72 9.19
N PRO A 571 22.76 30.91 9.45
CA PRO A 571 21.56 31.38 8.78
C PRO A 571 21.74 31.55 7.26
N GLU A 572 22.96 31.70 6.75
CA GLU A 572 23.23 31.74 5.31
C GLU A 572 22.66 30.51 4.58
N HIS A 573 22.82 29.33 5.17
CA HIS A 573 22.38 28.07 4.59
C HIS A 573 21.08 27.55 5.22
N TYR A 574 20.84 27.86 6.49
CA TYR A 574 19.78 27.25 7.31
C TYR A 574 18.79 28.25 7.92
N TYR A 575 18.63 29.45 7.34
CA TYR A 575 17.63 30.42 7.80
C TYR A 575 16.25 29.78 7.99
N SER A 576 15.59 30.07 9.10
CA SER A 576 14.30 29.51 9.48
C SER A 576 13.48 30.49 10.29
N GLU A 577 12.16 30.31 10.28
CA GLU A 577 11.21 31.11 11.06
C GLU A 577 10.11 30.22 11.64
N VAL A 578 9.52 30.68 12.74
CA VAL A 578 8.40 30.02 13.41
C VAL A 578 7.09 30.65 12.94
N ILE A 579 6.17 29.82 12.45
CA ILE A 579 4.82 30.23 12.04
C ILE A 579 3.83 29.80 13.10
N ASP A 580 3.08 30.77 13.64
CA ASP A 580 2.05 30.55 14.66
C ASP A 580 0.79 29.92 14.04
N LEU A 581 0.42 28.74 14.54
CA LEU A 581 -0.81 28.02 14.16
C LEU A 581 -2.04 28.47 14.96
N GLN A 582 -1.95 29.52 15.78
CA GLN A 582 -3.08 30.04 16.56
C GLN A 582 -3.83 31.14 15.77
N TYR A 583 -5.14 30.96 15.58
CA TYR A 583 -6.00 31.88 14.81
C TYR A 583 -7.18 32.40 15.63
N SER A 584 -7.76 33.53 15.21
CA SER A 584 -9.00 34.05 15.83
C SER A 584 -10.21 33.27 15.33
N GLN A 585 -11.19 33.04 16.19
CA GLN A 585 -12.45 32.40 15.76
C GLN A 585 -13.13 33.16 14.60
N ASP A 586 -13.03 34.50 14.58
CA ASP A 586 -13.62 35.34 13.52
C ASP A 586 -12.89 35.23 12.17
N GLU A 587 -11.63 34.79 12.16
CA GLU A 587 -10.86 34.56 10.94
C GLU A 587 -11.40 33.35 10.17
N GLY A 588 -11.82 32.31 10.89
CA GLY A 588 -12.24 31.04 10.31
C GLY A 588 -11.06 30.12 9.98
N LEU A 589 -11.23 28.81 10.20
CA LEU A 589 -10.16 27.81 10.03
C LEU A 589 -9.59 27.80 8.60
N LYS A 590 -10.44 27.87 7.58
CA LYS A 590 -10.01 27.88 6.17
C LYS A 590 -9.07 29.05 5.87
N LYS A 591 -9.48 30.28 6.20
CA LYS A 591 -8.67 31.49 5.96
C LYS A 591 -7.39 31.49 6.77
N ALA A 592 -7.41 30.94 7.99
CA ALA A 592 -6.22 30.78 8.81
C ALA A 592 -5.17 29.87 8.16
N ILE A 593 -5.60 28.77 7.52
CA ILE A 593 -4.70 27.89 6.77
C ILE A 593 -4.17 28.60 5.51
N GLU A 594 -5.01 29.36 4.80
CA GLU A 594 -4.57 30.18 3.64
C GLU A 594 -3.50 31.20 4.06
N ARG A 595 -3.68 31.88 5.20
CA ARG A 595 -2.68 32.79 5.76
C ARG A 595 -1.36 32.09 6.02
N VAL A 596 -1.37 30.94 6.69
CA VAL A 596 -0.15 30.14 6.95
C VAL A 596 0.54 29.76 5.64
N CYS A 597 -0.21 29.35 4.61
CA CYS A 597 0.34 29.03 3.30
C CYS A 597 1.04 30.24 2.66
N HIS A 598 0.41 31.42 2.68
CA HIS A 598 0.99 32.65 2.13
C HIS A 598 2.26 33.08 2.88
N GLU A 599 2.26 32.99 4.21
CA GLU A 599 3.40 33.34 5.04
C GLU A 599 4.60 32.43 4.76
N VAL A 600 4.38 31.11 4.69
CA VAL A 600 5.43 30.14 4.35
C VAL A 600 5.95 30.38 2.93
N GLU A 601 5.07 30.56 1.94
CA GLU A 601 5.47 30.86 0.56
C GLU A 601 6.38 32.11 0.49
N TYR A 602 6.01 33.17 1.20
CA TYR A 602 6.81 34.39 1.29
C TYR A 602 8.18 34.14 1.91
N LEU A 603 8.26 33.41 3.02
CA LEU A 603 9.53 33.10 3.69
C LEU A 603 10.48 32.30 2.81
N VAL A 604 9.96 31.28 2.13
CA VAL A 604 10.78 30.42 1.26
C VAL A 604 11.24 31.22 0.03
N LYS A 605 10.33 31.93 -0.63
CA LYS A 605 10.63 32.64 -1.87
C LYS A 605 11.47 33.90 -1.68
N GLN A 606 11.11 34.74 -0.70
CA GLN A 606 11.71 36.08 -0.54
C GLN A 606 12.86 36.09 0.47
N LYS A 607 12.74 35.34 1.56
CA LYS A 607 13.78 35.27 2.60
C LYS A 607 14.69 34.06 2.49
N ARG A 608 14.44 33.16 1.54
CA ARG A 608 15.19 31.91 1.36
C ARG A 608 15.18 31.08 2.65
N ALA A 609 14.05 30.92 3.34
CA ALA A 609 13.99 29.99 4.47
C ALA A 609 14.29 28.56 4.01
N ALA A 610 15.30 27.91 4.60
CA ALA A 610 15.67 26.52 4.33
C ALA A 610 14.73 25.54 5.05
N PHE A 611 14.10 25.98 6.14
CA PHE A 611 12.98 25.28 6.76
C PHE A 611 12.07 26.25 7.50
N VAL A 612 10.83 25.86 7.70
CA VAL A 612 9.85 26.58 8.53
C VAL A 612 9.42 25.70 9.69
N VAL A 613 9.15 26.31 10.85
CA VAL A 613 8.62 25.63 12.03
C VAL A 613 7.15 26.00 12.19
N LEU A 614 6.25 25.08 11.86
CA LEU A 614 4.81 25.24 12.13
C LEU A 614 4.57 24.91 13.60
N SER A 615 4.16 25.90 14.42
CA SER A 615 4.06 25.74 15.87
C SER A 615 2.65 26.02 16.41
N ASP A 616 2.08 25.06 17.14
CA ASP A 616 0.83 25.25 17.90
C ASP A 616 1.07 25.55 19.40
N ARG A 617 2.32 25.83 19.79
CA ARG A 617 2.76 25.99 21.18
C ARG A 617 2.19 27.22 21.89
N ASN A 618 1.87 28.32 21.19
CA ASN A 618 1.54 29.59 21.86
C ASN A 618 0.03 29.79 22.13
N ILE A 619 -0.60 28.87 22.88
CA ILE A 619 -2.06 28.88 23.14
C ILE A 619 -2.55 30.15 23.87
N LYS A 620 -3.76 30.63 23.52
CA LYS A 620 -4.40 31.81 24.15
C LYS A 620 -5.92 31.62 24.30
N PRO A 621 -6.57 32.19 25.33
CA PRO A 621 -8.02 32.02 25.55
C PRO A 621 -8.95 32.36 24.38
N ASN A 622 -8.59 33.38 23.59
CA ASN A 622 -9.42 33.87 22.47
C ASN A 622 -8.88 33.41 21.10
N LYS A 623 -8.04 32.39 21.08
CA LYS A 623 -7.52 31.80 19.85
C LYS A 623 -7.78 30.29 19.83
N LEU A 624 -7.83 29.75 18.62
CA LEU A 624 -7.96 28.31 18.37
C LEU A 624 -6.69 27.81 17.68
N PRO A 625 -6.23 26.58 17.97
CA PRO A 625 -5.16 25.95 17.19
C PRO A 625 -5.67 25.46 15.83
N ILE A 626 -4.93 25.73 14.76
CA ILE A 626 -5.11 25.01 13.48
C ILE A 626 -4.65 23.56 13.70
N PRO A 627 -5.44 22.54 13.30
CA PRO A 627 -4.99 21.16 13.33
C PRO A 627 -3.69 20.97 12.53
N ALA A 628 -2.65 20.46 13.17
CA ALA A 628 -1.30 20.39 12.57
C ALA A 628 -1.28 19.64 11.23
N ALA A 629 -2.04 18.54 11.09
CA ALA A 629 -2.13 17.79 9.84
C ALA A 629 -2.69 18.66 8.67
N MET A 630 -3.71 19.50 8.92
CA MET A 630 -4.25 20.41 7.90
C MET A 630 -3.21 21.44 7.45
N ALA A 631 -2.47 22.03 8.40
CA ALA A 631 -1.43 23.00 8.11
C ALA A 631 -0.29 22.38 7.30
N VAL A 632 0.20 21.21 7.72
CA VAL A 632 1.29 20.50 7.02
C VAL A 632 0.90 20.16 5.59
N GLY A 633 -0.25 19.54 5.38
CA GLY A 633 -0.67 19.10 4.04
C GLY A 633 -0.92 20.28 3.09
N ALA A 634 -1.56 21.36 3.57
CA ALA A 634 -1.80 22.57 2.78
C ALA A 634 -0.49 23.29 2.41
N VAL A 635 0.41 23.49 3.38
CA VAL A 635 1.72 24.11 3.15
C VAL A 635 2.57 23.27 2.20
N HIS A 636 2.61 21.95 2.43
CA HIS A 636 3.35 21.04 1.56
C HIS A 636 2.86 21.15 0.10
N ARG A 637 1.54 21.07 -0.12
CA ARG A 637 0.96 21.18 -1.46
C ARG A 637 1.26 22.54 -2.09
N ARG A 638 1.09 23.63 -1.34
CA ARG A 638 1.41 24.98 -1.81
C ARG A 638 2.86 25.08 -2.29
N LEU A 639 3.80 24.53 -1.53
CA LEU A 639 5.21 24.54 -1.91
C LEU A 639 5.50 23.66 -3.14
N VAL A 640 4.81 22.54 -3.32
CA VAL A 640 4.95 21.70 -4.53
C VAL A 640 4.41 22.43 -5.76
N ASP A 641 3.20 23.01 -5.68
CA ASP A 641 2.56 23.72 -6.79
C ASP A 641 3.36 24.95 -7.23
N GLN A 642 4.02 25.63 -6.28
CA GLN A 642 4.90 26.77 -6.57
C GLN A 642 6.35 26.38 -6.90
N GLN A 643 6.66 25.07 -6.97
CA GLN A 643 8.01 24.54 -7.20
C GLN A 643 9.06 25.00 -6.15
N LEU A 644 8.62 25.27 -4.92
CA LEU A 644 9.43 25.72 -3.79
C LEU A 644 9.72 24.61 -2.77
N ARG A 645 9.08 23.42 -2.86
CA ARG A 645 9.22 22.36 -1.85
C ARG A 645 10.65 21.80 -1.75
N CYS A 646 11.41 21.83 -2.84
CA CYS A 646 12.82 21.47 -2.89
C CYS A 646 13.74 22.52 -2.23
N ASP A 647 13.25 23.74 -1.98
CA ASP A 647 14.01 24.84 -1.37
C ASP A 647 13.79 24.98 0.14
N ALA A 648 12.81 24.27 0.70
CA ALA A 648 12.49 24.35 2.12
C ALA A 648 11.93 23.05 2.70
N ASN A 649 12.28 22.77 3.96
CA ASN A 649 11.71 21.69 4.76
C ASN A 649 10.61 22.18 5.71
N ILE A 650 9.74 21.27 6.15
CA ILE A 650 8.65 21.56 7.09
C ILE A 650 8.97 20.85 8.41
N VAL A 651 9.17 21.62 9.48
CA VAL A 651 9.31 21.12 10.85
C VAL A 651 8.04 21.46 11.62
N VAL A 652 7.53 20.53 12.42
CA VAL A 652 6.28 20.71 13.18
C VAL A 652 6.58 20.69 14.68
N GLU A 653 6.38 21.80 15.37
CA GLU A 653 6.38 21.84 16.85
C GLU A 653 4.93 21.74 17.32
N THR A 654 4.52 20.58 17.85
CA THR A 654 3.09 20.33 18.10
C THR A 654 2.79 19.69 19.45
N ALA A 655 1.69 20.13 20.04
CA ALA A 655 1.03 19.50 21.18
C ALA A 655 0.10 18.34 20.78
N SER A 656 -0.23 18.16 19.50
CA SER A 656 -1.25 17.20 19.06
C SER A 656 -0.73 15.76 18.84
N ALA A 657 0.53 15.59 18.48
CA ALA A 657 1.12 14.28 18.15
C ALA A 657 1.70 13.57 19.39
N ARG A 658 1.26 12.32 19.62
CA ARG A 658 1.57 11.57 20.87
C ARG A 658 1.66 10.05 20.73
N ASP A 659 1.27 9.50 19.59
CA ASP A 659 1.41 8.08 19.27
C ASP A 659 2.02 7.92 17.85
N PRO A 660 2.51 6.73 17.46
CA PRO A 660 3.16 6.53 16.17
C PRO A 660 2.31 6.90 14.95
N HIS A 661 0.99 6.75 15.01
CA HIS A 661 0.12 7.05 13.88
C HIS A 661 0.06 8.55 13.60
N HIS A 662 0.00 9.39 14.65
CA HIS A 662 -0.01 10.85 14.48
C HIS A 662 1.25 11.34 13.76
N PHE A 663 2.42 10.80 14.11
CA PHE A 663 3.67 11.11 13.41
C PHE A 663 3.67 10.61 11.97
N ALA A 664 3.17 9.40 11.73
CA ALA A 664 3.05 8.85 10.38
C ALA A 664 2.16 9.73 9.48
N VAL A 665 1.03 10.24 9.98
CA VAL A 665 0.16 11.15 9.23
C VAL A 665 0.89 12.45 8.89
N LEU A 666 1.54 13.10 9.86
CA LEU A 666 2.28 14.34 9.60
C LEU A 666 3.40 14.14 8.56
N ILE A 667 4.18 13.06 8.68
CA ILE A 667 5.28 12.75 7.75
C ILE A 667 4.72 12.41 6.37
N GLY A 668 3.69 11.55 6.31
CA GLY A 668 3.05 11.14 5.06
C GLY A 668 2.38 12.29 4.30
N LEU A 669 2.00 13.37 5.00
CA LEU A 669 1.50 14.62 4.42
C LEU A 669 2.60 15.62 4.02
N GLY A 670 3.87 15.35 4.36
CA GLY A 670 5.01 16.13 3.87
C GLY A 670 5.93 16.73 4.95
N ALA A 671 5.65 16.51 6.25
CA ALA A 671 6.54 16.95 7.32
C ALA A 671 7.92 16.30 7.20
N THR A 672 8.97 17.10 7.35
CA THR A 672 10.35 16.60 7.41
C THR A 672 10.68 16.05 8.78
N ALA A 673 10.29 16.76 9.84
CA ALA A 673 10.53 16.35 11.22
C ALA A 673 9.45 16.91 12.16
N VAL A 674 9.24 16.28 13.31
CA VAL A 674 8.21 16.63 14.30
C VAL A 674 8.84 16.68 15.69
N TYR A 675 8.64 17.79 16.40
CA TYR A 675 8.97 17.98 17.80
C TYR A 675 7.68 17.94 18.64
N PRO A 676 7.37 16.82 19.32
CA PRO A 676 6.13 16.64 20.09
C PRO A 676 6.27 17.19 21.53
N PHE A 677 6.39 18.50 21.68
CA PHE A 677 6.76 19.12 22.96
C PHE A 677 5.83 18.71 24.12
N LEU A 678 4.51 18.63 23.90
CA LEU A 678 3.56 18.31 24.97
C LEU A 678 3.65 16.84 25.41
N ALA A 679 3.98 15.92 24.51
CA ALA A 679 4.19 14.52 24.87
C ALA A 679 5.41 14.38 25.81
N TYR A 680 6.50 15.09 25.52
CA TYR A 680 7.67 15.12 26.39
C TYR A 680 7.37 15.77 27.75
N GLU A 681 6.72 16.94 27.78
CA GLU A 681 6.30 17.59 29.03
C GLU A 681 5.37 16.69 29.88
N THR A 682 4.52 15.90 29.23
CA THR A 682 3.64 14.94 29.92
C THR A 682 4.44 13.78 30.53
N ILE A 683 5.46 13.27 29.83
CA ILE A 683 6.34 12.22 30.35
C ILE A 683 7.14 12.73 31.55
N GLU A 684 7.72 13.92 31.45
CA GLU A 684 8.45 14.55 32.54
C GLU A 684 7.55 14.77 33.76
N GLN A 685 6.27 15.12 33.55
CA GLN A 685 5.28 15.26 34.64
C GLN A 685 5.03 13.92 35.34
N LEU A 686 4.94 12.81 34.59
CA LEU A 686 4.79 11.48 35.16
C LEU A 686 6.03 11.06 35.97
N CYS A 687 7.24 11.39 35.50
CA CYS A 687 8.48 11.16 36.25
C CYS A 687 8.53 11.98 37.54
N GLU A 688 8.21 13.28 37.48
CA GLU A 688 8.19 14.17 38.65
C GLU A 688 7.19 13.68 39.73
N LYS A 689 6.05 13.11 39.31
CA LYS A 689 5.04 12.55 40.20
C LYS A 689 5.35 11.12 40.70
N GLY A 690 6.48 10.54 40.30
CA GLY A 690 6.87 9.18 40.68
C GLY A 690 6.01 8.09 40.03
N GLU A 691 5.29 8.40 38.95
CA GLU A 691 4.45 7.44 38.23
C GLU A 691 5.23 6.57 37.23
N LEU A 692 6.43 7.02 36.84
CA LEU A 692 7.38 6.29 36.01
C LEU A 692 8.64 5.99 36.83
N ASP A 693 9.02 4.72 36.89
CA ASP A 693 10.19 4.23 37.62
C ASP A 693 11.47 4.29 36.75
N VAL A 694 11.68 5.42 36.08
CA VAL A 694 12.84 5.73 35.24
C VAL A 694 13.11 7.23 35.30
N THR A 695 14.36 7.65 35.05
CA THR A 695 14.71 9.07 34.97
C THR A 695 13.99 9.75 33.79
N ALA A 696 13.72 11.06 33.89
CA ALA A 696 13.07 11.82 32.82
C ALA A 696 13.81 11.67 31.47
N MET A 697 15.14 11.75 31.48
CA MET A 697 16.00 11.51 30.32
C MET A 697 15.75 10.13 29.69
N GLN A 698 15.78 9.06 30.50
CA GLN A 698 15.56 7.72 29.98
C GLN A 698 14.13 7.57 29.43
N ALA A 699 13.15 8.18 30.08
CA ALA A 699 11.76 8.12 29.66
C ALA A 699 11.51 8.79 28.30
N VAL A 700 12.08 9.97 28.05
CA VAL A 700 11.94 10.66 26.76
C VAL A 700 12.70 9.95 25.63
N LEU A 701 13.85 9.34 25.94
CA LEU A 701 14.60 8.48 25.00
C LEU A 701 13.82 7.21 24.65
N ASN A 702 13.23 6.56 25.66
CA ASN A 702 12.35 5.41 25.46
C ASN A 702 11.16 5.78 24.59
N TYR A 703 10.49 6.90 24.88
CA TYR A 703 9.37 7.37 24.06
C TYR A 703 9.79 7.56 22.60
N ARG A 704 10.88 8.28 22.31
CA ARG A 704 11.40 8.44 20.94
C ARG A 704 11.70 7.09 20.28
N LYS A 705 12.32 6.16 21.01
CA LYS A 705 12.60 4.80 20.53
C LYS A 705 11.30 4.04 20.20
N GLY A 706 10.29 4.13 21.04
CA GLY A 706 8.98 3.52 20.84
C GLY A 706 8.25 4.08 19.62
N ILE A 707 8.27 5.40 19.44
CA ILE A 707 7.74 6.05 18.23
C ILE A 707 8.49 5.60 16.99
N ASN A 708 9.82 5.56 17.01
CA ASN A 708 10.62 5.08 15.88
C ASN A 708 10.27 3.63 15.48
N LYS A 709 10.15 2.73 16.46
CA LYS A 709 9.68 1.36 16.20
C LYS A 709 8.29 1.32 15.58
N GLY A 710 7.38 2.16 16.07
CA GLY A 710 6.04 2.30 15.50
C GLY A 710 6.06 2.82 14.07
N LEU A 711 6.94 3.78 13.73
CA LEU A 711 7.11 4.29 12.37
C LEU A 711 7.65 3.22 11.42
N TYR A 712 8.70 2.48 11.82
CA TYR A 712 9.20 1.35 11.03
C TYR A 712 8.08 0.37 10.72
N LYS A 713 7.27 0.02 11.72
CA LYS A 713 6.14 -0.88 11.54
C LYS A 713 5.06 -0.31 10.61
N ILE A 714 4.69 0.96 10.73
CA ILE A 714 3.68 1.57 9.85
C ILE A 714 4.16 1.60 8.39
N MET A 715 5.43 1.96 8.15
CA MET A 715 6.02 1.95 6.81
C MET A 715 6.10 0.53 6.24
N SER A 716 6.47 -0.44 7.08
CA SER A 716 6.63 -1.83 6.65
C SER A 716 5.32 -2.49 6.23
N LYS A 717 4.17 -2.00 6.71
CA LYS A 717 2.84 -2.49 6.28
C LYS A 717 2.62 -2.39 4.78
N MET A 718 3.17 -1.36 4.12
CA MET A 718 3.13 -1.19 2.67
C MET A 718 4.40 -1.74 1.98
N GLY A 719 5.34 -2.30 2.73
CA GLY A 719 6.64 -2.75 2.22
C GLY A 719 7.63 -1.62 1.96
N ILE A 720 7.51 -0.48 2.67
CA ILE A 720 8.38 0.69 2.47
C ILE A 720 9.52 0.67 3.47
N SER A 721 10.73 0.81 2.96
CA SER A 721 11.97 0.71 3.74
C SER A 721 12.42 2.06 4.30
N THR A 722 12.19 3.17 3.60
CA THR A 722 12.77 4.49 3.97
C THR A 722 11.74 5.57 4.25
N VAL A 723 11.97 6.37 5.29
CA VAL A 723 11.08 7.50 5.62
C VAL A 723 11.13 8.60 4.56
N ALA A 724 12.21 8.67 3.77
CA ALA A 724 12.35 9.58 2.65
C ALA A 724 11.27 9.31 1.59
N SER A 725 11.07 8.03 1.21
CA SER A 725 10.02 7.64 0.27
C SER A 725 8.62 7.62 0.90
N TYR A 726 8.52 7.36 2.21
CA TYR A 726 7.23 7.44 2.92
C TYR A 726 6.71 8.89 3.05
N ARG A 727 7.60 9.88 3.12
CA ARG A 727 7.21 11.29 3.17
C ARG A 727 6.51 11.71 1.88
N SER A 728 5.35 12.35 2.01
CA SER A 728 4.47 12.69 0.89
C SER A 728 3.84 11.48 0.16
N SER A 729 3.96 10.26 0.71
CA SER A 729 3.37 9.07 0.09
C SER A 729 1.84 9.05 0.15
N LYS A 730 1.24 9.75 1.13
CA LYS A 730 -0.21 9.85 1.33
C LYS A 730 -0.91 8.48 1.42
N LEU A 731 -0.23 7.50 2.00
CA LEU A 731 -0.70 6.11 2.14
C LEU A 731 -1.72 5.96 3.27
N PHE A 732 -2.79 6.72 3.13
CA PHE A 732 -3.93 6.71 4.04
C PHE A 732 -5.24 6.73 3.24
N GLU A 733 -6.29 6.21 3.86
CA GLU A 733 -7.66 6.56 3.52
C GLU A 733 -8.20 7.57 4.53
N ALA A 734 -8.70 8.71 4.05
CA ALA A 734 -9.47 9.64 4.86
C ALA A 734 -10.95 9.27 4.81
N ILE A 735 -11.56 9.00 5.96
CA ILE A 735 -12.96 8.58 6.09
C ILE A 735 -13.78 9.69 6.73
N GLY A 736 -14.73 10.28 5.98
CA GLY A 736 -15.66 11.25 6.51
C GLY A 736 -15.11 12.68 6.60
N ILE A 737 -14.27 13.07 5.63
CA ILE A 737 -13.77 14.44 5.47
C ILE A 737 -14.36 15.01 4.17
N SER A 738 -14.90 16.22 4.23
CA SER A 738 -15.50 16.89 3.06
C SER A 738 -14.50 17.14 1.93
N HIS A 739 -15.03 17.20 0.70
CA HIS A 739 -14.26 17.50 -0.51
C HIS A 739 -13.39 18.75 -0.39
N ASP A 740 -13.94 19.86 0.14
CA ASP A 740 -13.23 21.13 0.28
C ASP A 740 -11.97 21.03 1.16
N VAL A 741 -12.09 20.30 2.27
CA VAL A 741 -10.94 20.05 3.16
C VAL A 741 -9.93 19.14 2.47
N MET A 742 -10.40 18.09 1.78
CA MET A 742 -9.54 17.19 1.02
C MET A 742 -8.76 17.92 -0.06
N GLN A 743 -9.38 18.78 -0.86
CA GLN A 743 -8.71 19.52 -1.93
C GLN A 743 -7.66 20.50 -1.41
N MET A 744 -7.96 21.19 -0.31
CA MET A 744 -7.07 22.22 0.22
C MET A 744 -5.93 21.64 1.05
N CYS A 745 -6.21 20.64 1.90
CA CYS A 745 -5.26 20.16 2.90
C CYS A 745 -4.68 18.78 2.57
N PHE A 746 -5.42 17.91 1.88
CA PHE A 746 -5.07 16.48 1.78
C PHE A 746 -5.11 15.95 0.33
N LYS A 747 -4.86 16.83 -0.65
CA LYS A 747 -4.96 16.47 -2.07
C LYS A 747 -4.07 15.27 -2.42
N GLY A 748 -4.70 14.21 -2.93
CA GLY A 748 -4.06 12.95 -3.29
C GLY A 748 -4.15 11.85 -2.22
N VAL A 749 -4.62 12.15 -1.00
CA VAL A 749 -5.08 11.13 -0.05
C VAL A 749 -6.41 10.57 -0.55
N THR A 750 -6.58 9.25 -0.54
CA THR A 750 -7.84 8.63 -0.98
C THR A 750 -8.95 8.93 0.02
N SER A 751 -10.14 9.30 -0.47
CA SER A 751 -11.33 9.46 0.36
C SER A 751 -12.56 9.03 -0.44
N ARG A 752 -13.19 7.94 0.00
CA ARG A 752 -14.34 7.33 -0.69
C ARG A 752 -15.69 7.84 -0.18
N ILE A 753 -15.71 8.43 1.01
CA ILE A 753 -16.91 9.01 1.62
C ILE A 753 -16.59 10.39 2.19
N GLU A 754 -17.45 11.34 1.85
CA GLU A 754 -17.35 12.73 2.33
C GLU A 754 -17.87 12.87 3.77
N GLY A 755 -17.73 14.05 4.37
CA GLY A 755 -18.21 14.29 5.74
C GLY A 755 -17.85 15.67 6.28
N ALA A 756 -17.07 15.70 7.37
CA ALA A 756 -16.80 16.90 8.14
C ALA A 756 -16.11 18.03 7.32
N SER A 757 -16.64 19.23 7.47
CA SER A 757 -16.18 20.47 6.85
C SER A 757 -15.26 21.29 7.76
N PHE A 758 -14.63 22.35 7.24
CA PHE A 758 -13.84 23.28 8.04
C PHE A 758 -14.62 23.83 9.24
N ASP A 759 -15.91 24.11 9.07
CA ASP A 759 -16.77 24.64 10.13
C ASP A 759 -17.01 23.61 11.24
N ASP A 760 -17.13 22.32 10.89
CA ASP A 760 -17.30 21.26 11.88
C ASP A 760 -16.03 21.09 12.73
N PHE A 761 -14.85 21.07 12.08
CA PHE A 761 -13.57 21.01 12.79
C PHE A 761 -13.30 22.25 13.65
N GLN A 762 -13.69 23.43 13.17
CA GLN A 762 -13.64 24.65 13.97
C GLN A 762 -14.59 24.56 15.17
N GLN A 763 -15.82 24.08 14.98
CA GLN A 763 -16.80 23.96 16.06
C GLN A 763 -16.33 22.96 17.12
N ASP A 764 -15.70 21.87 16.71
CA ASP A 764 -15.03 20.92 17.58
C ASP A 764 -13.90 21.59 18.42
N ALA A 765 -13.05 22.40 17.79
CA ALA A 765 -12.01 23.17 18.50
C ALA A 765 -12.59 24.21 19.48
N ILE A 766 -13.68 24.88 19.11
CA ILE A 766 -14.41 25.81 19.99
C ILE A 766 -14.93 25.08 21.23
N ASN A 767 -15.51 23.89 21.05
CA ASN A 767 -16.06 23.08 22.14
C ASN A 767 -14.96 22.68 23.13
N LEU A 768 -13.79 22.25 22.64
CA LEU A 768 -12.64 21.97 23.50
C LEU A 768 -12.14 23.22 24.22
N SER A 769 -11.97 24.34 23.50
CA SER A 769 -11.47 25.59 24.08
C SER A 769 -12.35 26.08 25.22
N ARG A 770 -13.69 26.03 25.07
CA ARG A 770 -14.65 26.38 26.15
C ARG A 770 -14.42 25.60 27.44
N VAL A 771 -13.98 24.34 27.35
CA VAL A 771 -13.72 23.48 28.52
C VAL A 771 -12.27 23.62 29.02
N ALA A 772 -11.32 23.85 28.11
CA ALA A 772 -9.90 23.90 28.40
C ALA A 772 -9.54 24.96 29.45
N TRP A 773 -10.15 26.14 29.38
CA TRP A 773 -9.86 27.25 30.30
C TRP A 773 -10.59 27.15 31.66
N LEU A 774 -11.54 26.22 31.82
CA LEU A 774 -12.29 26.05 33.07
C LEU A 774 -11.50 25.19 34.08
N LYS A 775 -10.89 25.81 35.10
CA LYS A 775 -10.13 25.10 36.14
C LYS A 775 -10.91 23.98 36.84
N ARG A 776 -12.22 24.18 37.07
CA ARG A 776 -13.10 23.18 37.71
C ARG A 776 -13.34 21.91 36.89
N LYS A 777 -13.13 21.97 35.56
CA LYS A 777 -13.30 20.82 34.66
C LYS A 777 -11.96 20.10 34.55
N LYS A 778 -11.94 18.86 35.03
CA LYS A 778 -10.81 17.93 34.88
C LYS A 778 -10.72 17.42 33.44
N MET A 779 -9.56 16.87 33.09
CA MET A 779 -9.36 16.11 31.87
C MET A 779 -10.33 14.92 31.80
N SER A 780 -10.76 14.55 30.59
CA SER A 780 -11.60 13.39 30.37
C SER A 780 -10.88 12.10 30.75
N HIS A 781 -11.63 11.10 31.22
CA HIS A 781 -11.08 9.76 31.43
C HIS A 781 -10.66 9.13 30.10
N GLY A 782 -11.39 9.41 29.02
CA GLY A 782 -11.25 8.74 27.72
C GLY A 782 -12.38 7.73 27.53
N GLY A 783 -12.04 6.54 27.04
CA GLY A 783 -12.98 5.49 26.68
C GLY A 783 -12.85 5.07 25.22
N LEU A 784 -11.72 5.37 24.57
CA LEU A 784 -11.44 4.95 23.21
C LEU A 784 -10.92 3.51 23.18
N LEU A 785 -10.03 3.13 24.10
CA LEU A 785 -9.41 1.80 24.09
C LEU A 785 -10.28 0.76 24.82
N LYS A 786 -10.97 1.17 25.88
CA LYS A 786 -11.88 0.32 26.67
C LYS A 786 -13.15 1.07 27.01
N TYR A 787 -14.24 0.30 27.18
CA TYR A 787 -15.51 0.86 27.62
C TYR A 787 -15.38 1.57 28.97
N VAL A 788 -15.86 2.80 28.98
CA VAL A 788 -15.97 3.66 30.16
C VAL A 788 -17.39 4.24 30.14
N HIS A 789 -18.08 4.17 31.28
CA HIS A 789 -19.42 4.76 31.39
C HIS A 789 -19.38 6.26 31.04
N ASP A 790 -20.35 6.73 30.25
CA ASP A 790 -20.40 8.08 29.67
C ASP A 790 -19.26 8.46 28.70
N GLY A 791 -18.33 7.55 28.42
CA GLY A 791 -17.23 7.69 27.46
C GLY A 791 -17.67 7.53 26.01
N GLU A 792 -16.74 7.12 25.13
CA GLU A 792 -17.08 6.76 23.75
C GLU A 792 -17.99 5.53 23.72
N TYR A 793 -18.87 5.46 22.72
CA TYR A 793 -19.73 4.29 22.55
C TYR A 793 -18.92 3.06 22.15
N HIS A 794 -19.31 1.90 22.67
CA HIS A 794 -18.74 0.59 22.33
C HIS A 794 -19.85 -0.37 21.91
N ALA A 795 -19.68 -1.03 20.76
CA ALA A 795 -20.65 -1.98 20.25
C ALA A 795 -20.74 -3.26 21.10
N TYR A 796 -19.70 -3.58 21.89
CA TYR A 796 -19.72 -4.63 22.92
C TYR A 796 -19.65 -4.02 24.33
N ASN A 797 -20.61 -3.15 24.65
CA ASN A 797 -20.81 -2.64 26.01
C ASN A 797 -21.44 -3.69 26.95
N PRO A 798 -21.46 -3.45 28.28
CA PRO A 798 -21.93 -4.42 29.25
C PRO A 798 -23.37 -4.91 29.05
N ASP A 799 -24.26 -4.08 28.52
CA ASP A 799 -25.67 -4.46 28.33
C ASP A 799 -25.79 -5.46 27.17
N VAL A 800 -25.14 -5.16 26.04
CA VAL A 800 -25.05 -6.05 24.87
C VAL A 800 -24.44 -7.41 25.25
N VAL A 801 -23.36 -7.41 26.03
CA VAL A 801 -22.69 -8.65 26.47
C VAL A 801 -23.61 -9.49 27.37
N LYS A 802 -24.28 -8.86 28.35
CA LYS A 802 -25.15 -9.57 29.31
C LYS A 802 -26.40 -10.14 28.64
N THR A 803 -27.07 -9.37 27.78
CA THR A 803 -28.29 -9.83 27.11
C THR A 803 -28.00 -10.96 26.13
N LEU A 804 -26.88 -10.90 25.40
CA LEU A 804 -26.45 -11.99 24.53
C LEU A 804 -26.21 -13.28 25.34
N GLN A 805 -25.45 -13.18 26.44
CA GLN A 805 -25.18 -14.31 27.32
C GLN A 805 -26.46 -14.91 27.90
N LYS A 806 -27.41 -14.06 28.32
CA LYS A 806 -28.72 -14.51 28.79
C LYS A 806 -29.44 -15.31 27.71
N ALA A 807 -29.52 -14.79 26.49
CA ALA A 807 -30.24 -15.42 25.38
C ALA A 807 -29.68 -16.80 25.02
N VAL A 808 -28.36 -16.94 24.94
CA VAL A 808 -27.75 -18.22 24.55
C VAL A 808 -27.82 -19.27 25.66
N VAL A 809 -27.89 -18.84 26.93
CA VAL A 809 -28.05 -19.72 28.10
C VAL A 809 -29.50 -20.18 28.25
N SER A 810 -30.47 -19.27 28.11
CA SER A 810 -31.90 -19.61 28.22
C SER A 810 -32.37 -20.46 27.04
N GLY A 811 -31.81 -20.22 25.84
CA GLY A 811 -32.28 -20.86 24.61
C GLY A 811 -33.61 -20.27 24.10
N GLU A 812 -34.07 -19.17 24.69
CA GLU A 812 -35.33 -18.50 24.34
C GLU A 812 -35.11 -17.36 23.34
N TYR A 813 -35.83 -17.39 22.21
CA TYR A 813 -35.68 -16.37 21.17
C TYR A 813 -36.09 -14.95 21.63
N SER A 814 -37.04 -14.84 22.57
CA SER A 814 -37.45 -13.54 23.13
C SER A 814 -36.34 -12.83 23.91
N ASP A 815 -35.39 -13.57 24.49
CA ASP A 815 -34.20 -12.97 25.11
C ASP A 815 -33.21 -12.49 24.05
N TYR A 816 -33.10 -13.20 22.92
CA TYR A 816 -32.32 -12.75 21.78
C TYR A 816 -32.88 -11.47 21.17
N GLN A 817 -34.20 -11.33 21.05
CA GLN A 817 -34.83 -10.11 20.54
C GLN A 817 -34.49 -8.88 21.40
N GLN A 818 -34.35 -9.02 22.72
CA GLN A 818 -33.86 -7.93 23.58
C GLN A 818 -32.42 -7.55 23.27
N TYR A 819 -31.55 -8.54 23.03
CA TYR A 819 -30.18 -8.31 22.56
C TYR A 819 -30.15 -7.64 21.18
N ALA A 820 -30.91 -8.17 20.22
CA ALA A 820 -30.96 -7.67 18.85
C ALA A 820 -31.46 -6.21 18.82
N ALA A 821 -32.47 -5.85 19.61
CA ALA A 821 -32.95 -4.47 19.73
C ALA A 821 -31.85 -3.51 20.23
N LEU A 822 -31.08 -3.89 21.27
CA LEU A 822 -29.95 -3.08 21.74
C LEU A 822 -28.87 -2.85 20.68
N VAL A 823 -28.68 -3.81 19.77
CA VAL A 823 -27.69 -3.74 18.70
C VAL A 823 -28.22 -3.00 17.48
N ASN A 824 -29.45 -3.27 17.06
CA ASN A 824 -30.07 -2.78 15.83
C ASN A 824 -30.63 -1.35 15.97
N ASP A 825 -31.12 -0.97 17.16
CA ASP A 825 -31.76 0.33 17.41
C ASP A 825 -30.80 1.36 18.04
N ARG A 826 -29.49 1.08 18.03
CA ARG A 826 -28.46 1.98 18.57
C ARG A 826 -28.35 3.27 17.74
N SER A 827 -27.80 4.32 18.35
CA SER A 827 -27.32 5.47 17.59
C SER A 827 -26.23 5.06 16.58
N PRO A 828 -26.15 5.71 15.41
CA PRO A 828 -25.20 5.36 14.36
C PRO A 828 -23.76 5.30 14.86
N SER A 829 -23.19 4.11 14.73
CA SER A 829 -21.82 3.78 15.14
C SER A 829 -21.03 3.23 13.96
N HIS A 830 -21.68 2.50 13.05
CA HIS A 830 -21.10 1.97 11.81
C HIS A 830 -21.86 2.52 10.59
N LEU A 831 -21.26 2.46 9.40
CA LEU A 831 -21.89 2.99 8.17
C LEU A 831 -23.23 2.32 7.89
N ARG A 832 -23.34 1.00 8.11
CA ARG A 832 -24.58 0.24 7.97
C ARG A 832 -25.71 0.69 8.90
N ASP A 833 -25.42 1.43 9.97
CA ASP A 833 -26.46 1.96 10.86
C ASP A 833 -27.25 3.11 10.20
N LEU A 834 -26.68 3.76 9.18
CA LEU A 834 -27.33 4.79 8.36
C LEU A 834 -28.00 4.20 7.12
N MET A 835 -28.27 2.88 7.11
CA MET A 835 -28.92 2.18 6.01
C MET A 835 -30.16 1.44 6.54
N LYS A 836 -31.29 1.65 5.90
CA LYS A 836 -32.55 0.97 6.19
C LYS A 836 -32.88 -0.01 5.09
N VAL A 837 -33.41 -1.16 5.48
CA VAL A 837 -33.86 -2.20 4.54
C VAL A 837 -35.27 -1.85 4.01
N LEU A 838 -35.45 -1.97 2.70
CA LEU A 838 -36.71 -1.75 2.01
C LEU A 838 -37.40 -3.08 1.65
N PRO A 839 -38.74 -3.11 1.55
CA PRO A 839 -39.45 -4.26 1.00
C PRO A 839 -39.07 -4.52 -0.46
N ALA A 840 -38.85 -5.79 -0.82
CA ALA A 840 -38.70 -6.24 -2.19
C ALA A 840 -40.06 -6.56 -2.85
N GLY A 841 -41.09 -6.82 -2.04
CA GLY A 841 -42.45 -7.11 -2.44
C GLY A 841 -43.41 -7.08 -1.24
N GLU A 842 -44.58 -7.69 -1.40
CA GLU A 842 -45.50 -7.90 -0.27
C GLU A 842 -44.89 -8.90 0.71
N ALA A 843 -45.05 -8.63 2.02
CA ALA A 843 -44.60 -9.54 3.06
C ALA A 843 -45.23 -10.93 2.89
N VAL A 844 -44.43 -11.96 3.12
CA VAL A 844 -44.83 -13.37 3.00
C VAL A 844 -44.90 -14.03 4.35
N ASP A 845 -45.61 -15.15 4.46
CA ASP A 845 -45.55 -15.96 5.67
C ASP A 845 -44.13 -16.53 5.83
N ILE A 846 -43.61 -16.54 7.06
CA ILE A 846 -42.26 -17.05 7.33
C ILE A 846 -42.08 -18.53 6.94
N SER A 847 -43.17 -19.30 6.87
CA SER A 847 -43.15 -20.68 6.38
C SER A 847 -42.83 -20.80 4.88
N GLU A 848 -43.02 -19.72 4.10
CA GLU A 848 -42.61 -19.64 2.69
C GLU A 848 -41.13 -19.30 2.51
N VAL A 849 -40.51 -18.72 3.54
CA VAL A 849 -39.07 -18.42 3.54
C VAL A 849 -38.29 -19.69 3.81
N GLU A 850 -37.19 -19.86 3.07
CA GLU A 850 -36.35 -21.04 3.19
C GLU A 850 -36.00 -21.38 4.65
N PRO A 851 -35.91 -22.68 4.99
CA PRO A 851 -35.69 -23.11 6.36
C PRO A 851 -34.32 -22.67 6.89
N ALA A 852 -34.19 -22.50 8.21
CA ALA A 852 -32.96 -22.01 8.86
C ALA A 852 -31.75 -22.92 8.57
N GLU A 853 -31.98 -24.21 8.37
CA GLU A 853 -31.00 -25.22 8.00
C GLU A 853 -30.23 -24.87 6.72
N ASN A 854 -30.86 -24.14 5.79
CA ASN A 854 -30.21 -23.70 4.55
C ASN A 854 -29.32 -22.46 4.76
N LEU A 855 -29.47 -21.74 5.88
CA LEU A 855 -28.69 -20.56 6.21
C LEU A 855 -27.38 -20.91 6.93
N PHE A 856 -27.35 -21.97 7.75
CA PHE A 856 -26.14 -22.34 8.52
C PHE A 856 -24.89 -22.57 7.66
N PRO A 857 -24.94 -23.16 6.45
CA PRO A 857 -23.78 -23.27 5.57
C PRO A 857 -23.17 -21.93 5.13
N ARG A 858 -23.92 -20.82 5.26
CA ARG A 858 -23.43 -19.46 5.00
C ARG A 858 -22.75 -18.84 6.21
N PHE A 859 -22.85 -19.46 7.38
CA PHE A 859 -22.24 -18.95 8.61
C PHE A 859 -21.00 -19.76 8.97
N ASP A 860 -19.94 -19.04 9.35
CA ASP A 860 -18.78 -19.65 9.99
C ASP A 860 -18.35 -18.92 11.27
N THR A 861 -17.76 -19.68 12.18
CA THR A 861 -17.00 -19.07 13.27
C THR A 861 -15.64 -18.65 12.72
N ALA A 862 -15.38 -17.34 12.70
CA ALA A 862 -14.21 -16.76 12.06
C ALA A 862 -12.88 -17.34 12.59
N ALA A 863 -11.83 -17.19 11.80
CA ALA A 863 -10.49 -17.70 12.10
C ALA A 863 -9.93 -17.19 13.45
N MET A 864 -9.88 -18.07 14.45
CA MET A 864 -9.33 -17.77 15.78
C MET A 864 -8.43 -18.91 16.23
N SER A 865 -7.14 -18.65 16.39
CA SER A 865 -6.16 -19.72 16.60
C SER A 865 -6.29 -20.42 17.95
N ILE A 866 -6.09 -21.74 17.94
CA ILE A 866 -5.70 -22.47 19.15
C ILE A 866 -4.37 -21.90 19.68
N GLY A 867 -4.36 -21.56 20.96
CA GLY A 867 -3.31 -20.74 21.58
C GLY A 867 -3.85 -19.34 21.94
N ALA A 868 -4.44 -18.62 20.99
CA ALA A 868 -5.17 -17.39 21.32
C ALA A 868 -6.41 -17.73 22.16
N LEU A 869 -7.20 -18.72 21.71
CA LEU A 869 -8.28 -19.35 22.45
C LEU A 869 -7.80 -20.60 23.19
N SER A 870 -8.48 -20.91 24.30
CA SER A 870 -8.33 -22.20 24.98
C SER A 870 -8.76 -23.36 24.07
N PRO A 871 -8.20 -24.57 24.24
CA PRO A 871 -8.66 -25.76 23.52
C PRO A 871 -10.17 -25.99 23.66
N GLU A 872 -10.72 -25.77 24.85
CA GLU A 872 -12.14 -25.97 25.13
C GLU A 872 -13.03 -25.02 24.32
N ALA A 873 -12.69 -23.72 24.30
CA ALA A 873 -13.42 -22.74 23.49
C ALA A 873 -13.34 -23.08 22.00
N HIS A 874 -12.14 -23.44 21.52
CA HIS A 874 -11.91 -23.74 20.12
C HIS A 874 -12.66 -25.00 19.65
N GLU A 875 -12.69 -26.05 20.48
CA GLU A 875 -13.45 -27.27 20.19
C GLU A 875 -14.97 -27.02 20.26
N ALA A 876 -15.44 -26.24 21.23
CA ALA A 876 -16.87 -25.92 21.36
C ALA A 876 -17.43 -25.21 20.11
N LEU A 877 -16.67 -24.27 19.53
CA LEU A 877 -17.03 -23.64 18.26
C LEU A 877 -17.13 -24.64 17.12
N ALA A 878 -16.15 -25.56 16.99
CA ALA A 878 -16.15 -26.55 15.92
C ALA A 878 -17.32 -27.53 16.05
N ILE A 879 -17.58 -28.04 17.25
CA ILE A 879 -18.71 -28.93 17.53
C ILE A 879 -20.03 -28.25 17.17
N ALA A 880 -20.24 -27.02 17.62
CA ALA A 880 -21.48 -26.27 17.36
C ALA A 880 -21.75 -26.13 15.86
N MET A 881 -20.75 -25.67 15.09
CA MET A 881 -20.91 -25.45 13.65
C MET A 881 -21.06 -26.75 12.88
N ASN A 882 -20.34 -27.80 13.27
CA ASN A 882 -20.46 -29.11 12.62
C ASN A 882 -21.85 -29.73 12.83
N ARG A 883 -22.42 -29.61 14.03
CA ARG A 883 -23.78 -30.10 14.33
C ARG A 883 -24.87 -29.30 13.60
N LEU A 884 -24.68 -28.00 13.39
CA LEU A 884 -25.61 -27.16 12.62
C LEU A 884 -25.48 -27.32 11.10
N GLY A 885 -24.38 -27.91 10.61
CA GLY A 885 -24.08 -27.95 9.17
C GLY A 885 -23.33 -26.73 8.64
N GLY A 886 -23.01 -25.75 9.49
CA GLY A 886 -22.11 -24.64 9.18
C GLY A 886 -20.64 -25.05 9.21
N GLN A 887 -19.75 -24.05 9.31
CA GLN A 887 -18.30 -24.26 9.30
C GLN A 887 -17.60 -23.54 10.46
N SER A 888 -16.48 -24.09 10.92
CA SER A 888 -15.56 -23.41 11.83
C SER A 888 -14.17 -23.34 11.22
N ASN A 889 -13.39 -22.35 11.65
CA ASN A 889 -12.06 -22.08 11.12
C ASN A 889 -10.98 -22.28 12.20
N SER A 890 -9.93 -23.03 11.87
CA SER A 890 -8.83 -23.37 12.77
C SER A 890 -7.96 -22.18 13.20
N GLY A 891 -8.01 -21.08 12.44
CA GLY A 891 -7.06 -19.98 12.56
C GLY A 891 -5.60 -20.39 12.33
N GLU A 892 -4.68 -19.48 12.64
CA GLU A 892 -3.24 -19.59 12.36
C GLU A 892 -2.45 -20.52 13.31
N GLY A 893 -3.13 -21.32 14.13
CA GLY A 893 -2.49 -22.05 15.25
C GLY A 893 -2.12 -23.51 14.97
N GLY A 894 -2.47 -24.03 13.79
CA GLY A 894 -2.53 -25.47 13.53
C GLY A 894 -3.77 -26.11 14.16
N GLU A 895 -3.87 -27.44 14.06
CA GLU A 895 -4.93 -28.20 14.71
C GLU A 895 -4.42 -29.57 15.14
N ASP A 896 -4.89 -30.05 16.30
CA ASP A 896 -4.52 -31.37 16.81
C ASP A 896 -5.08 -32.48 15.91
N PRO A 897 -4.24 -33.39 15.38
CA PRO A 897 -4.71 -34.50 14.55
C PRO A 897 -5.76 -35.41 15.21
N LYS A 898 -5.84 -35.44 16.55
CA LYS A 898 -6.88 -36.18 17.28
C LYS A 898 -8.28 -35.66 17.01
N ARG A 899 -8.42 -34.43 16.52
CA ARG A 899 -9.73 -33.83 16.16
C ARG A 899 -10.21 -34.31 14.79
N PHE A 900 -9.32 -34.80 13.93
CA PHE A 900 -9.68 -35.23 12.58
C PHE A 900 -10.60 -36.46 12.67
N ASN A 901 -11.55 -36.58 11.74
CA ASN A 901 -12.63 -37.59 11.76
C ASN A 901 -13.56 -37.55 12.99
N THR A 902 -13.61 -36.42 13.71
CA THR A 902 -14.57 -36.20 14.81
C THR A 902 -15.37 -34.92 14.56
N GLU A 903 -16.45 -34.71 15.31
CA GLU A 903 -17.21 -33.45 15.31
C GLU A 903 -16.39 -32.23 15.80
N LYS A 904 -15.18 -32.45 16.32
CA LYS A 904 -14.27 -31.38 16.73
C LYS A 904 -13.43 -30.84 15.57
N ASN A 905 -13.41 -31.47 14.39
CA ASN A 905 -12.59 -31.03 13.26
C ASN A 905 -13.09 -29.68 12.72
N SER A 906 -12.21 -28.69 12.57
CA SER A 906 -12.58 -27.44 11.87
C SER A 906 -12.66 -27.68 10.37
N LYS A 907 -13.79 -27.36 9.71
CA LYS A 907 -13.94 -27.57 8.26
C LYS A 907 -13.10 -26.59 7.42
N ILE A 908 -12.81 -25.40 7.96
CA ILE A 908 -11.92 -24.42 7.34
C ILE A 908 -10.55 -24.51 8.01
N LYS A 909 -9.49 -24.70 7.21
CA LYS A 909 -8.11 -24.73 7.67
C LYS A 909 -7.36 -23.50 7.15
N GLN A 910 -6.76 -22.73 8.04
CA GLN A 910 -6.02 -21.54 7.63
C GLN A 910 -4.56 -21.84 7.28
N VAL A 911 -4.03 -21.16 6.26
CA VAL A 911 -2.62 -21.09 5.89
C VAL A 911 -2.19 -19.63 6.01
N ALA A 912 -1.37 -19.32 7.02
CA ALA A 912 -0.88 -17.97 7.32
C ALA A 912 0.65 -17.92 7.24
N SER A 913 1.25 -16.72 7.25
CA SER A 913 2.69 -16.48 7.04
C SER A 913 3.63 -17.35 7.87
N GLY A 914 3.31 -17.61 9.14
CA GLY A 914 4.14 -18.46 10.01
C GLY A 914 4.09 -19.96 9.72
N ARG A 915 3.15 -20.43 8.87
CA ARG A 915 2.91 -21.86 8.54
C ARG A 915 2.80 -22.80 9.76
N PHE A 916 2.40 -22.27 10.91
CA PHE A 916 2.27 -23.07 12.13
C PHE A 916 1.26 -24.20 11.95
N GLY A 917 1.70 -25.44 12.18
CA GLY A 917 0.87 -26.64 12.09
C GLY A 917 0.38 -26.99 10.67
N VAL A 918 0.87 -26.30 9.63
CA VAL A 918 0.50 -26.59 8.24
C VAL A 918 1.26 -27.82 7.77
N THR A 919 0.55 -28.94 7.65
CA THR A 919 1.08 -30.23 7.20
C THR A 919 0.17 -30.84 6.14
N PRO A 920 0.64 -31.79 5.29
CA PRO A 920 -0.23 -32.48 4.35
C PRO A 920 -1.47 -33.08 5.03
N HIS A 921 -1.30 -33.74 6.19
CA HIS A 921 -2.40 -34.32 6.95
C HIS A 921 -3.42 -33.28 7.44
N TYR A 922 -2.96 -32.08 7.81
CA TYR A 922 -3.85 -30.95 8.15
C TYR A 922 -4.64 -30.45 6.94
N LEU A 923 -3.99 -30.29 5.78
CA LEU A 923 -4.61 -29.75 4.56
C LEU A 923 -5.65 -30.70 3.95
N VAL A 924 -5.41 -32.01 3.97
CA VAL A 924 -6.38 -33.00 3.42
C VAL A 924 -7.63 -33.17 4.29
N ASN A 925 -7.64 -32.68 5.53
CA ASN A 925 -8.79 -32.70 6.44
C ASN A 925 -9.61 -31.38 6.41
N ALA A 926 -9.42 -30.57 5.36
CA ALA A 926 -10.12 -29.32 5.12
C ALA A 926 -11.20 -29.47 4.03
N ASN A 927 -12.34 -28.81 4.22
CA ASN A 927 -13.30 -28.56 3.14
C ASN A 927 -12.98 -27.24 2.43
N VAL A 928 -12.44 -26.27 3.19
CA VAL A 928 -11.95 -24.99 2.68
C VAL A 928 -10.57 -24.74 3.25
N ILE A 929 -9.62 -24.37 2.40
CA ILE A 929 -8.31 -23.90 2.84
C ILE A 929 -8.29 -22.38 2.66
N GLN A 930 -8.11 -21.64 3.75
CA GLN A 930 -8.09 -20.18 3.73
C GLN A 930 -6.65 -19.66 3.79
N ILE A 931 -6.18 -19.05 2.70
CA ILE A 931 -4.95 -18.25 2.66
C ILE A 931 -5.22 -16.93 3.38
N LYS A 932 -4.55 -16.72 4.51
CA LYS A 932 -4.71 -15.50 5.32
C LYS A 932 -3.66 -14.47 4.93
N VAL A 933 -3.99 -13.62 3.95
CA VAL A 933 -3.12 -12.49 3.57
C VAL A 933 -3.12 -11.44 4.68
N ALA A 934 -4.29 -11.10 5.23
CA ALA A 934 -4.40 -10.10 6.29
C ALA A 934 -5.59 -10.37 7.24
N GLN A 935 -5.67 -9.58 8.32
CA GLN A 935 -6.82 -9.54 9.23
C GLN A 935 -7.12 -8.09 9.66
N GLY A 936 -8.40 -7.75 9.87
CA GLY A 936 -8.84 -6.37 10.12
C GLY A 936 -8.16 -5.66 11.31
N ALA A 937 -7.87 -6.38 12.40
CA ALA A 937 -7.25 -5.80 13.59
C ALA A 937 -5.78 -5.38 13.42
N LYS A 938 -5.08 -5.94 12.42
CA LYS A 938 -3.66 -5.70 12.18
C LYS A 938 -3.25 -6.07 10.75
N PRO A 939 -3.82 -5.40 9.75
CA PRO A 939 -3.40 -5.64 8.38
C PRO A 939 -1.97 -5.12 8.15
N GLY A 940 -1.27 -5.75 7.21
CA GLY A 940 0.16 -5.51 6.96
C GLY A 940 1.11 -6.02 8.05
N GLU A 941 0.62 -6.85 8.99
CA GLU A 941 1.39 -7.42 10.10
C GLU A 941 1.10 -8.91 10.32
N GLY A 942 2.02 -9.59 11.02
CA GLY A 942 1.90 -11.01 11.35
C GLY A 942 1.02 -11.33 12.58
N GLY A 943 0.67 -12.61 12.69
CA GLY A 943 0.13 -13.22 13.90
C GLY A 943 1.02 -12.96 15.12
N GLN A 944 0.41 -12.84 16.31
CA GLN A 944 1.14 -12.64 17.56
C GLN A 944 0.55 -13.55 18.64
N LEU A 945 1.40 -14.37 19.24
CA LEU A 945 1.07 -15.16 20.41
C LEU A 945 2.14 -14.93 21.50
N PRO A 946 1.78 -14.27 22.60
CA PRO A 946 2.66 -14.07 23.75
C PRO A 946 3.23 -15.40 24.28
N GLY A 947 4.51 -15.41 24.66
CA GLY A 947 5.25 -16.64 25.04
C GLY A 947 4.69 -17.35 26.27
N ASP A 948 4.09 -16.63 27.19
CA ASP A 948 3.33 -17.14 28.34
C ASP A 948 2.10 -17.97 27.94
N LYS A 949 1.60 -17.80 26.70
CA LYS A 949 0.56 -18.67 26.10
C LYS A 949 1.13 -19.84 25.31
N VAL A 950 2.45 -19.91 25.12
CA VAL A 950 3.09 -21.00 24.37
C VAL A 950 3.50 -22.11 25.33
N ASN A 951 2.49 -22.80 25.89
CA ASN A 951 2.72 -23.98 26.72
C ASN A 951 3.20 -25.18 25.87
N LYS A 952 3.50 -26.33 26.51
CA LYS A 952 4.00 -27.53 25.81
C LYS A 952 3.06 -28.02 24.69
N TYR A 953 1.75 -27.95 24.93
CA TYR A 953 0.74 -28.38 23.96
C TYR A 953 0.74 -27.48 22.72
N ILE A 954 0.70 -26.15 22.91
CA ILE A 954 0.75 -25.19 21.80
C ILE A 954 2.07 -25.31 21.03
N ALA A 955 3.20 -25.42 21.74
CA ALA A 955 4.50 -25.58 21.11
C ALA A 955 4.58 -26.84 20.23
N GLN A 956 4.01 -27.95 20.69
CA GLN A 956 3.93 -29.19 19.92
C GLN A 956 3.10 -29.03 18.64
N LEU A 957 1.92 -28.40 18.71
CA LEU A 957 1.06 -28.17 17.54
C LEU A 957 1.73 -27.29 16.49
N ARG A 958 2.53 -26.31 16.93
CA ARG A 958 3.16 -25.31 16.07
C ARG A 958 4.57 -25.67 15.62
N PHE A 959 5.11 -26.81 16.08
CA PHE A 959 6.52 -27.17 15.91
C PHE A 959 7.47 -26.06 16.41
N SER A 960 7.13 -25.44 17.55
CA SER A 960 7.85 -24.32 18.14
C SER A 960 8.44 -24.66 19.52
N VAL A 961 9.09 -23.68 20.16
CA VAL A 961 9.70 -23.84 21.48
C VAL A 961 8.74 -23.34 22.58
N PRO A 962 8.50 -24.11 23.67
CA PRO A 962 7.68 -23.65 24.80
C PRO A 962 8.22 -22.35 25.43
N GLY A 963 7.33 -21.45 25.82
CA GLY A 963 7.66 -20.18 26.48
C GLY A 963 8.14 -19.06 25.55
N VAL A 964 8.38 -19.34 24.27
CA VAL A 964 8.89 -18.36 23.31
C VAL A 964 7.74 -17.64 22.61
N THR A 965 7.75 -16.31 22.64
CA THR A 965 6.77 -15.48 21.91
C THR A 965 6.84 -15.74 20.41
N LEU A 966 5.69 -16.01 19.79
CA LEU A 966 5.58 -16.25 18.36
C LEU A 966 5.02 -15.00 17.68
N ILE A 967 5.89 -14.26 17.00
CA ILE A 967 5.51 -13.19 16.07
C ILE A 967 5.70 -13.73 14.66
N SER A 968 4.63 -13.99 13.93
CA SER A 968 4.75 -14.43 12.54
C SER A 968 5.38 -13.33 11.68
N PRO A 969 6.09 -13.68 10.58
CA PRO A 969 6.46 -12.69 9.58
C PRO A 969 5.22 -11.93 9.09
N PRO A 970 5.31 -10.62 8.80
CA PRO A 970 4.21 -9.91 8.15
C PRO A 970 3.84 -10.49 6.78
N PRO A 971 4.77 -10.75 5.84
CA PRO A 971 4.42 -11.32 4.56
C PRO A 971 4.36 -12.85 4.62
N HIS A 972 3.65 -13.42 3.65
CA HIS A 972 3.93 -14.78 3.21
C HIS A 972 5.21 -14.74 2.36
N HIS A 973 6.28 -15.43 2.78
CA HIS A 973 7.55 -15.42 2.02
C HIS A 973 7.47 -16.17 0.68
N ASP A 974 6.35 -16.84 0.41
CA ASP A 974 5.97 -17.46 -0.86
C ASP A 974 4.86 -16.68 -1.59
N ILE A 975 4.55 -15.45 -1.17
CA ILE A 975 3.63 -14.54 -1.87
C ILE A 975 4.21 -13.12 -1.86
N TYR A 976 4.94 -12.76 -2.91
CA TYR A 976 5.46 -11.39 -3.12
C TYR A 976 4.76 -10.64 -4.25
N SER A 977 3.80 -11.28 -4.90
CA SER A 977 3.04 -10.77 -6.04
C SER A 977 1.79 -11.63 -6.28
N ILE A 978 0.95 -11.23 -7.23
CA ILE A 978 -0.27 -11.97 -7.57
C ILE A 978 0.03 -13.34 -8.19
N GLU A 979 1.08 -13.46 -9.00
CA GLU A 979 1.51 -14.73 -9.58
C GLU A 979 2.01 -15.72 -8.53
N ASP A 980 2.63 -15.23 -7.46
CA ASP A 980 3.07 -16.07 -6.34
C ASP A 980 1.86 -16.57 -5.53
N LEU A 981 0.81 -15.73 -5.39
CA LEU A 981 -0.47 -16.18 -4.82
C LEU A 981 -1.10 -17.27 -5.70
N ALA A 982 -1.11 -17.09 -7.02
CA ALA A 982 -1.62 -18.09 -7.95
C ALA A 982 -0.87 -19.43 -7.81
N GLN A 983 0.45 -19.39 -7.63
CA GLN A 983 1.25 -20.58 -7.36
C GLN A 983 0.86 -21.25 -6.04
N LEU A 984 0.67 -20.49 -4.95
CA LEU A 984 0.23 -21.08 -3.68
C LEU A 984 -1.18 -21.70 -3.80
N ILE A 985 -2.11 -21.05 -4.51
CA ILE A 985 -3.44 -21.61 -4.79
C ILE A 985 -3.30 -22.93 -5.54
N PHE A 986 -2.44 -22.98 -6.57
CA PHE A 986 -2.14 -24.19 -7.31
C PHE A 986 -1.61 -25.31 -6.38
N ASP A 987 -0.60 -25.01 -5.56
CA ASP A 987 0.01 -25.97 -4.64
C ASP A 987 -1.02 -26.56 -3.66
N LEU A 988 -1.90 -25.72 -3.10
CA LEU A 988 -2.93 -26.16 -2.17
C LEU A 988 -3.98 -27.06 -2.84
N LYS A 989 -4.37 -26.74 -4.08
CA LYS A 989 -5.28 -27.58 -4.89
C LYS A 989 -4.61 -28.91 -5.29
N GLN A 990 -3.29 -28.94 -5.48
CA GLN A 990 -2.56 -30.19 -5.73
C GLN A 990 -2.54 -31.11 -4.49
N VAL A 991 -2.41 -30.54 -3.29
CA VAL A 991 -2.42 -31.33 -2.04
C VAL A 991 -3.83 -31.83 -1.70
N ASN A 992 -4.85 -30.99 -1.87
CA ASN A 992 -6.26 -31.36 -1.64
C ASN A 992 -7.15 -30.89 -2.81
N PRO A 993 -7.40 -31.74 -3.81
CA PRO A 993 -8.15 -31.37 -5.01
C PRO A 993 -9.66 -31.16 -4.76
N THR A 994 -10.15 -31.51 -3.57
CA THR A 994 -11.58 -31.37 -3.20
C THR A 994 -11.86 -30.14 -2.36
N ALA A 995 -10.82 -29.50 -1.80
CA ALA A 995 -10.99 -28.31 -0.97
C ALA A 995 -11.16 -27.06 -1.83
N LEU A 996 -12.04 -26.17 -1.40
CA LEU A 996 -12.14 -24.82 -1.96
C LEU A 996 -11.03 -23.94 -1.36
N ILE A 997 -10.48 -23.03 -2.16
CA ILE A 997 -9.45 -22.10 -1.71
C ILE A 997 -10.07 -20.73 -1.47
N SER A 998 -9.98 -20.26 -0.23
CA SER A 998 -10.40 -18.93 0.21
C SER A 998 -9.19 -18.01 0.36
N VAL A 999 -9.28 -16.77 -0.11
CA VAL A 999 -8.27 -15.73 0.15
C VAL A 999 -8.88 -14.67 1.05
N LYS A 1000 -8.30 -14.49 2.24
CA LYS A 1000 -8.76 -13.51 3.23
C LYS A 1000 -8.00 -12.20 3.10
N LEU A 1001 -8.72 -11.18 2.63
CA LEU A 1001 -8.29 -9.80 2.44
C LEU A 1001 -8.90 -8.90 3.51
N VAL A 1002 -8.42 -7.66 3.59
CA VAL A 1002 -8.97 -6.64 4.50
C VAL A 1002 -9.43 -5.45 3.66
N SER A 1003 -10.57 -4.89 4.03
CA SER A 1003 -11.13 -3.70 3.40
C SER A 1003 -10.14 -2.53 3.49
N GLU A 1004 -9.80 -1.98 2.33
CA GLU A 1004 -9.08 -0.71 2.13
C GLU A 1004 -9.36 -0.24 0.68
N PRO A 1005 -8.96 0.97 0.27
CA PRO A 1005 -9.11 1.40 -1.11
C PRO A 1005 -8.27 0.55 -2.07
N GLY A 1006 -8.88 0.06 -3.15
CA GLY A 1006 -8.23 -0.80 -4.15
C GLY A 1006 -8.39 -2.29 -3.88
N VAL A 1007 -9.08 -2.68 -2.80
CA VAL A 1007 -9.36 -4.10 -2.52
C VAL A 1007 -10.19 -4.76 -3.62
N GLY A 1008 -11.04 -4.00 -4.31
CA GLY A 1008 -11.81 -4.51 -5.44
C GLY A 1008 -10.92 -4.92 -6.61
N THR A 1009 -9.94 -4.07 -6.96
CA THR A 1009 -8.88 -4.39 -7.93
C THR A 1009 -8.15 -5.68 -7.53
N ILE A 1010 -7.73 -5.79 -6.28
CA ILE A 1010 -7.03 -6.98 -5.78
C ILE A 1010 -7.92 -8.24 -5.89
N ALA A 1011 -9.20 -8.12 -5.55
CA ALA A 1011 -10.15 -9.21 -5.63
C ALA A 1011 -10.31 -9.75 -7.07
N THR A 1012 -10.26 -8.90 -8.09
CA THR A 1012 -10.26 -9.37 -9.49
C THR A 1012 -9.00 -10.18 -9.82
N GLY A 1013 -7.82 -9.73 -9.36
CA GLY A 1013 -6.57 -10.48 -9.48
C GLY A 1013 -6.64 -11.84 -8.79
N VAL A 1014 -7.18 -11.88 -7.56
CA VAL A 1014 -7.40 -13.10 -6.79
C VAL A 1014 -8.34 -14.08 -7.52
N ALA A 1015 -9.40 -13.57 -8.17
CA ALA A 1015 -10.27 -14.40 -9.00
C ALA A 1015 -9.55 -14.95 -10.24
N LYS A 1016 -8.70 -14.15 -10.90
CA LYS A 1016 -7.84 -14.60 -12.01
C LYS A 1016 -6.77 -15.61 -11.56
N ALA A 1017 -6.37 -15.57 -10.30
CA ALA A 1017 -5.48 -16.53 -9.66
C ALA A 1017 -6.18 -17.84 -9.23
N TYR A 1018 -7.43 -18.07 -9.65
CA TYR A 1018 -8.21 -19.29 -9.44
C TYR A 1018 -8.60 -19.57 -7.98
N ALA A 1019 -8.73 -18.53 -7.15
CA ALA A 1019 -9.40 -18.65 -5.86
C ALA A 1019 -10.89 -19.00 -6.05
N ASP A 1020 -11.46 -19.74 -5.10
CA ASP A 1020 -12.88 -20.13 -5.13
C ASP A 1020 -13.73 -19.21 -4.23
N LEU A 1021 -13.13 -18.68 -3.16
CA LEU A 1021 -13.77 -17.73 -2.25
C LEU A 1021 -12.85 -16.52 -1.96
N ILE A 1022 -13.45 -15.36 -1.75
CA ILE A 1022 -12.77 -14.14 -1.30
C ILE A 1022 -13.44 -13.66 -0.02
N THR A 1023 -12.68 -13.50 1.06
CA THR A 1023 -13.18 -12.93 2.32
C THR A 1023 -12.73 -11.48 2.46
N ILE A 1024 -13.67 -10.56 2.60
CA ILE A 1024 -13.39 -9.14 2.90
C ILE A 1024 -13.63 -8.89 4.39
N SER A 1025 -12.55 -8.64 5.14
CA SER A 1025 -12.63 -8.32 6.57
C SER A 1025 -12.70 -6.83 6.83
N GLY A 1026 -13.62 -6.39 7.69
CA GLY A 1026 -13.67 -5.03 8.23
C GLY A 1026 -12.59 -4.75 9.29
N TYR A 1027 -12.25 -3.47 9.47
CA TYR A 1027 -11.30 -2.99 10.49
C TYR A 1027 -11.64 -3.42 11.93
N ASP A 1028 -12.93 -3.60 12.22
CA ASP A 1028 -13.50 -3.93 13.53
C ASP A 1028 -13.40 -5.43 13.89
N GLY A 1029 -12.72 -6.22 13.06
CA GLY A 1029 -12.38 -7.62 13.34
C GLY A 1029 -11.59 -7.81 14.65
N GLY A 1030 -11.86 -8.90 15.36
CA GLY A 1030 -11.21 -9.22 16.64
C GLY A 1030 -9.76 -9.72 16.52
N THR A 1031 -9.01 -9.65 17.63
CA THR A 1031 -7.67 -10.26 17.74
C THR A 1031 -7.36 -10.69 19.16
N GLY A 1032 -6.57 -11.75 19.33
CA GLY A 1032 -6.05 -12.18 20.63
C GLY A 1032 -4.92 -11.29 21.15
N ALA A 1033 -4.11 -10.73 20.25
CA ALA A 1033 -3.00 -9.82 20.56
C ALA A 1033 -2.64 -8.97 19.31
N SER A 1034 -2.55 -7.66 19.48
CA SER A 1034 -2.12 -6.73 18.44
C SER A 1034 -1.68 -5.39 19.05
N PRO A 1035 -0.73 -4.68 18.44
CA PRO A 1035 -0.46 -3.30 18.82
C PRO A 1035 -1.71 -2.42 18.71
N LEU A 1036 -1.94 -1.54 19.69
CA LEU A 1036 -3.14 -0.70 19.74
C LEU A 1036 -3.29 0.21 18.52
N THR A 1037 -2.17 0.70 17.98
CA THR A 1037 -2.16 1.56 16.78
C THR A 1037 -2.77 0.85 15.56
N SER A 1038 -2.57 -0.46 15.44
CA SER A 1038 -3.08 -1.22 14.30
C SER A 1038 -4.57 -1.51 14.45
N VAL A 1039 -5.01 -1.87 15.66
CA VAL A 1039 -6.44 -2.04 15.98
C VAL A 1039 -7.21 -0.76 15.69
N LYS A 1040 -6.65 0.40 16.07
CA LYS A 1040 -7.35 1.68 16.01
C LYS A 1040 -7.22 2.44 14.70
N TYR A 1041 -6.21 2.18 13.88
CA TYR A 1041 -5.93 3.04 12.72
C TYR A 1041 -5.70 2.30 11.40
N ALA A 1042 -5.77 0.96 11.33
CA ALA A 1042 -5.54 0.23 10.09
C ALA A 1042 -6.80 -0.51 9.61
N GLY A 1043 -6.97 -0.66 8.29
CA GLY A 1043 -8.18 -1.22 7.69
C GLY A 1043 -9.37 -0.25 7.67
N SER A 1044 -10.37 -0.58 6.85
CA SER A 1044 -11.56 0.24 6.62
C SER A 1044 -12.85 -0.53 6.93
N PRO A 1045 -14.02 0.13 7.03
CA PRO A 1045 -15.32 -0.54 7.16
C PRO A 1045 -15.51 -1.61 6.07
N PHE A 1046 -16.08 -2.77 6.42
CA PHE A 1046 -16.32 -3.81 5.41
C PHE A 1046 -17.34 -3.34 4.38
N GLU A 1047 -18.27 -2.44 4.72
CA GLU A 1047 -19.27 -1.91 3.81
C GLU A 1047 -18.64 -1.26 2.57
N LEU A 1048 -17.50 -0.57 2.74
CA LEU A 1048 -16.75 0.02 1.63
C LEU A 1048 -16.07 -1.04 0.77
N GLY A 1049 -15.27 -1.91 1.40
CA GLY A 1049 -14.49 -2.92 0.68
C GLY A 1049 -15.33 -4.02 0.03
N LEU A 1050 -16.43 -4.42 0.67
CA LEU A 1050 -17.37 -5.41 0.15
C LEU A 1050 -18.07 -4.87 -1.12
N SER A 1051 -18.57 -3.64 -1.05
CA SER A 1051 -19.25 -3.01 -2.18
C SER A 1051 -18.28 -2.74 -3.33
N GLU A 1052 -17.05 -2.27 -3.04
CA GLU A 1052 -15.99 -2.11 -4.05
C GLU A 1052 -15.62 -3.47 -4.70
N THR A 1053 -15.53 -4.54 -3.90
CA THR A 1053 -15.27 -5.91 -4.41
C THR A 1053 -16.40 -6.41 -5.29
N GLN A 1054 -17.65 -6.21 -4.87
CA GLN A 1054 -18.84 -6.54 -5.66
C GLN A 1054 -18.83 -5.78 -7.00
N GLN A 1055 -18.60 -4.47 -6.96
CA GLN A 1055 -18.57 -3.62 -8.14
C GLN A 1055 -17.46 -4.05 -9.11
N ALA A 1056 -16.23 -4.17 -8.62
CA ALA A 1056 -15.08 -4.57 -9.42
C ALA A 1056 -15.28 -5.95 -10.07
N LEU A 1057 -15.72 -6.95 -9.31
CA LEU A 1057 -15.91 -8.30 -9.85
C LEU A 1057 -17.04 -8.37 -10.90
N VAL A 1058 -18.11 -7.58 -10.74
CA VAL A 1058 -19.21 -7.53 -11.71
C VAL A 1058 -18.75 -6.82 -12.98
N GLU A 1059 -18.19 -5.61 -12.87
CA GLU A 1059 -17.71 -4.82 -14.01
C GLU A 1059 -16.63 -5.57 -14.82
N ASN A 1060 -15.81 -6.39 -14.16
CA ASN A 1060 -14.77 -7.19 -14.83
C ASN A 1060 -15.25 -8.56 -15.33
N GLY A 1061 -16.53 -8.91 -15.17
CA GLY A 1061 -17.09 -10.20 -15.60
C GLY A 1061 -16.57 -11.41 -14.82
N LEU A 1062 -16.11 -11.23 -13.59
CA LEU A 1062 -15.48 -12.25 -12.74
C LEU A 1062 -16.35 -12.69 -11.56
N ARG A 1063 -17.43 -11.96 -11.23
CA ARG A 1063 -18.23 -12.19 -10.02
C ARG A 1063 -18.81 -13.60 -9.91
N HIS A 1064 -19.13 -14.24 -11.03
CA HIS A 1064 -19.69 -15.59 -11.07
C HIS A 1064 -18.65 -16.70 -10.79
N LYS A 1065 -17.34 -16.38 -10.81
CA LYS A 1065 -16.25 -17.35 -10.60
C LYS A 1065 -15.91 -17.57 -9.13
N VAL A 1066 -16.30 -16.63 -8.25
CA VAL A 1066 -15.89 -16.61 -6.85
C VAL A 1066 -17.09 -16.38 -5.94
N ARG A 1067 -17.08 -16.98 -4.76
CA ARG A 1067 -18.02 -16.61 -3.68
C ARG A 1067 -17.41 -15.54 -2.79
N VAL A 1068 -18.19 -14.51 -2.47
CA VAL A 1068 -17.72 -13.41 -1.60
C VAL A 1068 -18.23 -13.62 -0.18
N GLN A 1069 -17.30 -13.63 0.78
CA GLN A 1069 -17.56 -13.68 2.21
C GLN A 1069 -17.23 -12.34 2.85
N THR A 1070 -17.95 -11.94 3.90
CA THR A 1070 -17.53 -10.81 4.75
C THR A 1070 -17.46 -11.19 6.22
N ASP A 1071 -16.55 -10.56 6.96
CA ASP A 1071 -16.55 -10.54 8.42
C ASP A 1071 -16.14 -9.15 8.93
N GLY A 1072 -16.21 -8.94 10.25
CA GLY A 1072 -15.97 -7.63 10.87
C GLY A 1072 -17.24 -7.10 11.54
N GLY A 1073 -17.27 -7.19 12.86
CA GLY A 1073 -18.36 -6.62 13.68
C GLY A 1073 -19.79 -7.09 13.42
N LEU A 1074 -20.03 -8.15 12.64
CA LEU A 1074 -21.36 -8.76 12.46
C LEU A 1074 -21.87 -9.36 13.78
N LYS A 1075 -23.13 -9.07 14.14
CA LYS A 1075 -23.75 -9.40 15.44
C LYS A 1075 -25.17 -9.96 15.31
N THR A 1076 -25.95 -9.46 14.36
CA THR A 1076 -27.39 -9.77 14.23
C THR A 1076 -27.76 -10.26 12.83
N GLY A 1077 -28.98 -10.77 12.68
CA GLY A 1077 -29.55 -11.09 11.38
C GLY A 1077 -29.68 -9.86 10.46
N LEU A 1078 -29.93 -8.67 11.03
CA LEU A 1078 -29.93 -7.43 10.25
C LEU A 1078 -28.57 -7.11 9.63
N ASP A 1079 -27.46 -7.34 10.35
CA ASP A 1079 -26.12 -7.19 9.79
C ASP A 1079 -25.91 -8.14 8.59
N VAL A 1080 -26.41 -9.39 8.68
CA VAL A 1080 -26.34 -10.39 7.60
C VAL A 1080 -27.12 -9.94 6.36
N ILE A 1081 -28.35 -9.47 6.54
CA ILE A 1081 -29.20 -8.99 5.43
C ILE A 1081 -28.53 -7.82 4.70
N LYS A 1082 -28.04 -6.83 5.45
CA LYS A 1082 -27.36 -5.66 4.86
C LYS A 1082 -26.10 -6.08 4.11
N ALA A 1083 -25.27 -6.94 4.70
CA ALA A 1083 -24.08 -7.46 4.03
C ALA A 1083 -24.41 -8.28 2.77
N ALA A 1084 -25.50 -9.06 2.77
CA ALA A 1084 -25.96 -9.79 1.60
C ALA A 1084 -26.35 -8.82 0.47
N ILE A 1085 -27.13 -7.79 0.78
CA ILE A 1085 -27.52 -6.75 -0.18
C ILE A 1085 -26.30 -6.05 -0.80
N LEU A 1086 -25.22 -5.87 -0.04
CA LEU A 1086 -23.96 -5.31 -0.55
C LEU A 1086 -23.10 -6.30 -1.36
N GLY A 1087 -23.47 -7.59 -1.42
CA GLY A 1087 -22.86 -8.58 -2.31
C GLY A 1087 -22.27 -9.83 -1.64
N ALA A 1088 -22.33 -9.95 -0.31
CA ALA A 1088 -21.80 -11.12 0.40
C ALA A 1088 -22.75 -12.34 0.32
N GLU A 1089 -22.17 -13.54 0.30
CA GLU A 1089 -22.87 -14.83 0.23
C GLU A 1089 -22.69 -15.69 1.48
N SER A 1090 -21.62 -15.43 2.22
CA SER A 1090 -21.30 -16.06 3.51
C SER A 1090 -20.73 -15.04 4.50
N PHE A 1091 -20.80 -15.37 5.78
CA PHE A 1091 -20.65 -14.44 6.89
C PHE A 1091 -19.83 -15.07 8.03
N GLY A 1092 -18.70 -14.45 8.35
CA GLY A 1092 -17.83 -14.88 9.44
C GLY A 1092 -18.14 -14.16 10.76
N PHE A 1093 -18.27 -14.92 11.84
CA PHE A 1093 -18.53 -14.39 13.18
C PHE A 1093 -17.44 -14.79 14.16
N GLY A 1094 -16.69 -13.81 14.66
CA GLY A 1094 -15.64 -14.04 15.67
C GLY A 1094 -16.11 -13.75 17.09
N THR A 1095 -16.33 -12.46 17.39
CA THR A 1095 -16.60 -12.00 18.76
C THR A 1095 -17.95 -12.46 19.31
N GLY A 1096 -19.03 -12.44 18.51
CA GLY A 1096 -20.37 -12.88 18.96
C GLY A 1096 -20.34 -14.29 19.55
N PRO A 1097 -19.86 -15.31 18.82
CA PRO A 1097 -19.67 -16.66 19.35
C PRO A 1097 -18.76 -16.75 20.58
N MET A 1098 -17.70 -15.93 20.69
CA MET A 1098 -16.88 -15.89 21.91
C MET A 1098 -17.66 -15.35 23.12
N VAL A 1099 -18.49 -14.33 22.92
CA VAL A 1099 -19.37 -13.79 23.98
C VAL A 1099 -20.42 -14.83 24.36
N ALA A 1100 -20.96 -15.56 23.38
CA ALA A 1100 -21.86 -16.68 23.62
C ALA A 1100 -21.21 -17.78 24.47
N LEU A 1101 -19.91 -18.06 24.30
CA LEU A 1101 -19.15 -18.99 25.15
C LEU A 1101 -18.78 -18.43 26.54
N GLY A 1102 -19.15 -17.19 26.86
CA GLY A 1102 -18.93 -16.58 28.17
C GLY A 1102 -17.90 -15.45 28.23
N CYS A 1103 -17.35 -14.99 27.09
CA CYS A 1103 -16.44 -13.84 27.08
C CYS A 1103 -17.13 -12.57 27.62
N LYS A 1104 -16.50 -11.90 28.60
CA LYS A 1104 -16.96 -10.62 29.19
C LYS A 1104 -16.38 -9.37 28.52
N TYR A 1105 -15.70 -9.52 27.38
CA TYR A 1105 -15.10 -8.44 26.60
C TYR A 1105 -14.12 -7.53 27.38
N LEU A 1106 -13.36 -8.10 28.34
CA LEU A 1106 -12.45 -7.34 29.22
C LEU A 1106 -11.17 -6.84 28.54
N ARG A 1107 -10.90 -7.25 27.29
CA ARG A 1107 -9.71 -6.88 26.49
C ARG A 1107 -8.37 -7.23 27.16
N ILE A 1108 -8.30 -8.41 27.79
CA ILE A 1108 -7.11 -8.96 28.45
C ILE A 1108 -6.61 -10.27 27.82
N CYS A 1109 -7.01 -10.55 26.57
CA CYS A 1109 -6.74 -11.83 25.90
C CYS A 1109 -5.23 -12.11 25.71
N HIS A 1110 -4.46 -11.04 25.58
CA HIS A 1110 -3.01 -11.04 25.38
C HIS A 1110 -2.21 -11.27 26.69
N LEU A 1111 -2.85 -11.17 27.87
CA LEU A 1111 -2.19 -11.27 29.17
C LEU A 1111 -2.27 -12.68 29.79
N ASN A 1112 -2.83 -13.64 29.06
CA ASN A 1112 -3.08 -15.02 29.51
C ASN A 1112 -3.94 -15.15 30.78
N ASN A 1113 -4.61 -14.09 31.22
CA ASN A 1113 -5.36 -14.03 32.49
C ASN A 1113 -6.88 -13.90 32.27
N CYS A 1114 -7.40 -14.54 31.21
CA CYS A 1114 -8.82 -14.47 30.88
C CYS A 1114 -9.68 -15.01 32.04
N ALA A 1115 -10.49 -14.12 32.63
CA ALA A 1115 -11.31 -14.41 33.80
C ALA A 1115 -12.46 -15.42 33.57
N THR A 1116 -12.62 -15.92 32.35
CA THR A 1116 -13.70 -16.85 31.96
C THR A 1116 -13.17 -18.07 31.21
N GLY A 1117 -11.85 -18.32 31.23
CA GLY A 1117 -11.26 -19.50 30.61
C GLY A 1117 -11.32 -19.56 29.06
N VAL A 1118 -11.77 -18.50 28.39
CA VAL A 1118 -11.96 -18.48 26.91
C VAL A 1118 -10.65 -18.22 26.16
N ALA A 1119 -9.90 -17.19 26.55
CA ALA A 1119 -8.72 -16.71 25.81
C ALA A 1119 -7.43 -16.84 26.64
N THR A 1120 -7.21 -18.01 27.23
CA THR A 1120 -6.06 -18.32 28.11
C THR A 1120 -5.59 -19.76 27.89
N GLN A 1121 -4.31 -20.00 28.14
CA GLN A 1121 -3.69 -21.32 28.21
C GLN A 1121 -3.34 -21.73 29.64
N ASP A 1122 -3.67 -20.90 30.64
CA ASP A 1122 -3.55 -21.25 32.05
C ASP A 1122 -4.57 -22.33 32.40
N ASP A 1123 -4.08 -23.48 32.89
CA ASP A 1123 -4.91 -24.65 33.14
C ASP A 1123 -5.94 -24.40 34.25
N LYS A 1124 -5.60 -23.59 35.27
CA LYS A 1124 -6.51 -23.28 36.38
C LYS A 1124 -7.64 -22.38 35.93
N LEU A 1125 -7.33 -21.33 35.16
CA LEU A 1125 -8.37 -20.44 34.60
C LEU A 1125 -9.28 -21.19 33.63
N ARG A 1126 -8.76 -22.16 32.89
CA ARG A 1126 -9.56 -23.03 32.02
C ARG A 1126 -10.46 -23.96 32.83
N SER A 1127 -9.91 -24.69 33.79
CA SER A 1127 -10.67 -25.67 34.60
C SER A 1127 -11.73 -25.02 35.48
N ASP A 1128 -11.40 -23.88 36.10
CA ASP A 1128 -12.24 -23.30 37.15
C ASP A 1128 -13.29 -22.32 36.60
N HIS A 1129 -13.11 -21.82 35.36
CA HIS A 1129 -13.92 -20.70 34.86
C HIS A 1129 -14.48 -20.87 33.44
N PHE A 1130 -14.02 -21.82 32.62
CA PHE A 1130 -14.64 -22.06 31.32
C PHE A 1130 -15.98 -22.78 31.48
N ILE A 1131 -17.06 -22.14 31.03
CA ILE A 1131 -18.44 -22.66 31.15
C ILE A 1131 -19.15 -22.78 29.79
N GLY A 1132 -18.44 -22.50 28.68
CA GLY A 1132 -19.03 -22.43 27.36
C GLY A 1132 -19.38 -23.81 26.81
N LEU A 1133 -20.63 -24.00 26.40
CA LEU A 1133 -21.13 -25.23 25.78
C LEU A 1133 -21.36 -25.02 24.27
N PRO A 1134 -21.15 -26.06 23.42
CA PRO A 1134 -21.49 -25.97 22.00
C PRO A 1134 -22.92 -25.50 21.75
N GLU A 1135 -23.86 -25.92 22.58
CA GLU A 1135 -25.29 -25.60 22.49
C GLU A 1135 -25.56 -24.09 22.60
N MET A 1136 -24.76 -23.36 23.39
CA MET A 1136 -24.89 -21.90 23.51
C MET A 1136 -24.55 -21.20 22.18
N VAL A 1137 -23.50 -21.68 21.49
CA VAL A 1137 -23.13 -21.17 20.16
C VAL A 1137 -24.17 -21.58 19.13
N MET A 1138 -24.72 -22.80 19.24
CA MET A 1138 -25.80 -23.24 18.36
C MET A 1138 -27.04 -22.36 18.52
N ASN A 1139 -27.42 -22.02 19.75
CA ASN A 1139 -28.53 -21.11 20.04
C ASN A 1139 -28.31 -19.75 19.38
N TYR A 1140 -27.12 -19.17 19.52
CA TYR A 1140 -26.79 -17.90 18.85
C TYR A 1140 -27.04 -17.94 17.34
N PHE A 1141 -26.51 -18.93 16.63
CA PHE A 1141 -26.69 -19.03 15.18
C PHE A 1141 -28.11 -19.38 14.76
N LYS A 1142 -28.85 -20.18 15.56
CA LYS A 1142 -30.28 -20.42 15.33
C LYS A 1142 -31.08 -19.12 15.43
N PHE A 1143 -30.77 -18.27 16.41
CA PHE A 1143 -31.46 -16.98 16.56
C PHE A 1143 -31.12 -16.00 15.44
N VAL A 1144 -29.85 -15.91 15.05
CA VAL A 1144 -29.43 -15.11 13.89
C VAL A 1144 -30.16 -15.59 12.62
N ALA A 1145 -30.19 -16.90 12.37
CA ALA A 1145 -30.90 -17.48 11.23
C ALA A 1145 -32.41 -17.16 11.28
N GLN A 1146 -33.02 -17.25 12.46
CA GLN A 1146 -34.43 -16.92 12.64
C GLN A 1146 -34.72 -15.44 12.37
N GLU A 1147 -33.88 -14.52 12.88
CA GLU A 1147 -34.00 -13.08 12.58
C GLU A 1147 -33.83 -12.79 11.08
N VAL A 1148 -32.88 -13.45 10.41
CA VAL A 1148 -32.72 -13.36 8.94
C VAL A 1148 -34.02 -13.75 8.22
N ARG A 1149 -34.63 -14.87 8.62
CA ARG A 1149 -35.90 -15.34 8.02
C ARG A 1149 -37.06 -14.38 8.28
N GLU A 1150 -37.15 -13.82 9.48
CA GLU A 1150 -38.17 -12.83 9.83
C GLU A 1150 -38.02 -11.55 9.00
N ILE A 1151 -36.79 -11.06 8.82
CA ILE A 1151 -36.53 -9.90 7.96
C ILE A 1151 -36.86 -10.23 6.50
N MET A 1152 -36.41 -11.36 5.97
CA MET A 1152 -36.75 -11.80 4.61
C MET A 1152 -38.27 -11.89 4.39
N ALA A 1153 -39.00 -12.48 5.34
CA ALA A 1153 -40.45 -12.57 5.29
C ALA A 1153 -41.09 -11.18 5.21
N SER A 1154 -40.64 -10.25 6.06
CA SER A 1154 -41.11 -8.86 6.08
C SER A 1154 -40.81 -8.10 4.78
N MET A 1155 -39.73 -8.47 4.08
CA MET A 1155 -39.35 -7.89 2.80
C MET A 1155 -40.08 -8.52 1.61
N GLY A 1156 -40.75 -9.67 1.80
CA GLY A 1156 -41.34 -10.45 0.71
C GLY A 1156 -40.36 -11.36 -0.04
N VAL A 1157 -39.21 -11.67 0.57
CA VAL A 1157 -38.13 -12.47 -0.02
C VAL A 1157 -38.21 -13.92 0.47
N ARG A 1158 -38.21 -14.90 -0.45
CA ARG A 1158 -38.34 -16.33 -0.10
C ARG A 1158 -37.02 -17.07 -0.03
N LYS A 1159 -36.06 -16.72 -0.90
CA LYS A 1159 -34.71 -17.29 -0.93
C LYS A 1159 -33.66 -16.22 -0.67
N PHE A 1160 -32.64 -16.57 0.10
CA PHE A 1160 -31.54 -15.68 0.48
C PHE A 1160 -30.79 -15.14 -0.74
N ASP A 1161 -30.68 -15.95 -1.80
CA ASP A 1161 -30.00 -15.56 -3.04
C ASP A 1161 -30.66 -14.37 -3.74
N GLU A 1162 -31.94 -14.12 -3.47
CA GLU A 1162 -32.68 -12.97 -4.03
C GLU A 1162 -32.24 -11.63 -3.43
N LEU A 1163 -31.45 -11.63 -2.34
CA LEU A 1163 -30.90 -10.43 -1.70
C LEU A 1163 -29.55 -10.01 -2.29
N ILE A 1164 -28.76 -10.95 -2.79
CA ILE A 1164 -27.31 -10.76 -3.00
C ILE A 1164 -27.07 -9.67 -4.05
N GLY A 1165 -26.39 -8.60 -3.65
CA GLY A 1165 -26.01 -7.49 -4.54
C GLY A 1165 -27.16 -6.56 -4.95
N ARG A 1166 -28.37 -6.69 -4.36
CA ARG A 1166 -29.56 -5.91 -4.71
C ARG A 1166 -29.61 -4.56 -3.98
N THR A 1167 -28.65 -3.69 -4.25
CA THR A 1167 -28.44 -2.44 -3.48
C THR A 1167 -29.66 -1.50 -3.45
N GLU A 1168 -30.61 -1.62 -4.38
CA GLU A 1168 -31.87 -0.86 -4.32
C GLU A 1168 -32.78 -1.24 -3.14
N LEU A 1169 -32.49 -2.33 -2.43
CA LEU A 1169 -33.21 -2.74 -1.22
C LEU A 1169 -32.68 -2.01 0.03
N LEU A 1170 -31.78 -1.05 -0.13
CA LEU A 1170 -31.30 -0.18 0.94
C LEU A 1170 -31.64 1.28 0.66
N GLU A 1171 -32.10 1.96 1.70
CA GLU A 1171 -32.34 3.40 1.74
C GLU A 1171 -31.39 4.04 2.75
N LEU A 1172 -30.80 5.19 2.41
CA LEU A 1172 -29.96 5.95 3.33
C LEU A 1172 -30.81 6.73 4.33
N LEU A 1173 -30.42 6.72 5.59
CA LEU A 1173 -31.06 7.44 6.69
C LEU A 1173 -30.30 8.73 7.02
N ASP A 1174 -31.03 9.70 7.54
CA ASP A 1174 -30.43 10.88 8.17
C ASP A 1174 -29.64 10.49 9.43
N GLY A 1175 -28.54 11.21 9.66
CA GLY A 1175 -27.76 11.13 10.88
C GLY A 1175 -28.33 11.95 12.03
N TYR A 1176 -27.85 11.68 13.24
CA TYR A 1176 -28.23 12.41 14.46
C TYR A 1176 -27.33 13.63 14.72
N THR A 1177 -26.10 13.62 14.21
CA THR A 1177 -25.15 14.73 14.36
C THR A 1177 -24.96 15.49 13.04
N ALA A 1178 -24.52 16.76 13.13
CA ALA A 1178 -24.21 17.57 11.96
C ALA A 1178 -23.15 16.93 11.04
N LYS A 1179 -22.19 16.19 11.63
CA LYS A 1179 -21.15 15.46 10.88
C LYS A 1179 -21.72 14.23 10.17
N GLN A 1180 -22.60 13.47 10.85
CA GLN A 1180 -23.25 12.30 10.26
C GLN A 1180 -24.12 12.68 9.05
N ASN A 1181 -24.87 13.80 9.14
CA ASN A 1181 -25.72 14.30 8.04
C ASN A 1181 -24.94 14.79 6.80
N LYS A 1182 -23.62 14.90 6.88
CA LYS A 1182 -22.76 15.30 5.75
C LYS A 1182 -22.07 14.10 5.08
N LEU A 1183 -22.32 12.88 5.54
CA LEU A 1183 -21.79 11.68 4.92
C LEU A 1183 -22.49 11.43 3.58
N ASP A 1184 -21.72 11.29 2.51
CA ASP A 1184 -22.21 10.72 1.25
C ASP A 1184 -21.90 9.22 1.21
N LEU A 1185 -22.94 8.41 1.36
CA LEU A 1185 -22.88 6.95 1.27
C LEU A 1185 -23.45 6.41 -0.05
N SER A 1186 -23.87 7.28 -0.96
CA SER A 1186 -24.42 6.87 -2.27
C SER A 1186 -23.47 5.99 -3.10
N PRO A 1187 -22.12 6.13 -3.03
CA PRO A 1187 -21.23 5.24 -3.77
C PRO A 1187 -21.28 3.76 -3.33
N ILE A 1188 -21.64 3.51 -2.07
CA ILE A 1188 -21.82 2.14 -1.54
C ILE A 1188 -23.02 1.46 -2.20
N LEU A 1189 -24.07 2.22 -2.49
CA LEU A 1189 -25.32 1.71 -3.06
C LEU A 1189 -25.36 1.74 -4.61
N ALA A 1190 -24.27 2.19 -5.24
CA ALA A 1190 -24.18 2.24 -6.70
C ALA A 1190 -24.37 0.84 -7.29
N LYS A 1191 -25.20 0.76 -8.33
CA LYS A 1191 -25.39 -0.48 -9.10
C LYS A 1191 -24.20 -0.65 -10.06
N PRO A 1192 -23.43 -1.74 -9.95
CA PRO A 1192 -22.37 -2.05 -10.89
C PRO A 1192 -22.88 -2.58 -12.23
#